data_AF-A0A516V6F6-F1
#
_entry.id   AF-A0A516V6F6-F1
#
_cell.length_a   1.000
_cell.length_b   1.000
_cell.length_c   1.000
_cell.angle_alpha   90.00
_cell.angle_beta   90.00
_cell.angle_gamma   90.00
#
_symmetry.space_group_name_H-M   'P 1'
#
loop_
_entity.id
_entity.type
_entity.pdbx_description
1 polymer ?
#
loop_
_entity_poly.entity_id
_entity_poly.type
_entity_poly.pdbx_seq_one_letter_code
_entity_poly.pdbx_strand_id
1 'polypeptide(L)'
;MTRSTDPEVLSAYFATMRQFLATQSRVMSSFLGTQPAGTDLPALPAELSANMPGDMPMPFVAEASAPAPAFEAPQGPAPASVAAPVQEMPVVVPAANDRDTLSRDALVDLLLGLVEEKTGYPRDMVGLGQNLEADLGIDSIKRIEIVGSLLQQLPAHVRDALAEQRSKLNTQPNLQGMLDLVGQAAANVAAPVAAAAAAEAVAHAPATPVVDVAPAPPRWVMRPRHEPLGADAARGLTPGGFVLTGDRLGVANALAATLRSRDVDVAIVDAETLADEDKLLQWCAASAPATPIAGIVHLAPLGSPAIAADGSPAQWRQAIQANEKSLFLLLRELGSRMADEAHVVAASDLGGLFGREGSADDDLRLVGGGVGMVKSLSKERTSLRAKAVDLDPSRNANELAADLFAEIELDGGRVEVGYPDGERFVFHTVAEDVATDAAREEALAGVVVLATGGARGITAEVLRELARPGNVLVLTGRSPLPESEPAETAALADAEALRAHFVAQVRSGAAKMTPGEIGKRVQAVIGLREMLDNVKDLRAGGATVEYYAIDVTDDEGIRALVEGVTKRHGRIDGIVHGAGVIEDKLLADKRSDSWSRVVDTKVVGMLLLQKYVDPARLKFFNVFSSVAGRYGNSGQSDYATANELMNRLCTALQARWGQRVAVSALCWGPWGPTKFGAGMVTADTEAKFAEQGVRLVSAALGRKLFRGELSCAAGTPVEIVCGEALWDTREEELGVIRRVSVETPVDGATVGPLIGFSQEQAGTGGERILPLRLDASRHRYLHEHVLDGKPVLPAAVALELMAEAAKIMWPGWRVVEVREHKLLKGVELKGMDVRDSARNLQVRIAPPPYGSSEGFEVAASLESELAPGRFIPHYRCVLRLEQLLPAPEHADRQFHDDKALSTAKAYGEWLFHGPRFQVIEKIDGLSPQGAGASVRSTRPAQWLADGAGEQDWVFDPGLLDAAAQMAWLWSRAYRDESALPARFGRVVRYRERFPERMHMQYTRIASDDPTLIRGNVLFLDDAGEAVMSIEQLDSIASAALNRFGGTAQEASHVAA
;
A
#
# COMPACT_ATOMS: atom_id res chain seq x y z
N MET A 1 34.89 19.80 -45.72
CA MET A 1 36.10 20.55 -45.30
C MET A 1 36.87 19.68 -44.33
N THR A 2 38.10 19.35 -44.67
CA THR A 2 39.08 18.62 -43.84
C THR A 2 39.66 19.53 -42.76
N ARG A 3 39.69 19.07 -41.51
CA ARG A 3 40.55 19.55 -40.40
C ARG A 3 40.96 18.30 -39.61
N SER A 4 42.14 17.73 -39.84
CA SER A 4 43.42 18.09 -39.24
C SER A 4 43.39 18.00 -37.71
N THR A 5 43.64 16.80 -37.17
CA THR A 5 43.98 16.57 -35.77
C THR A 5 45.41 17.04 -35.54
N ASP A 6 45.56 18.18 -34.87
CA ASP A 6 46.85 18.75 -34.52
C ASP A 6 47.56 17.88 -33.46
N PRO A 7 48.71 17.25 -33.76
CA PRO A 7 49.43 16.39 -32.82
C PRO A 7 49.88 17.11 -31.54
N GLU A 8 50.02 18.45 -31.58
CA GLU A 8 50.40 19.25 -30.41
C GLU A 8 49.30 19.27 -29.34
N VAL A 9 48.03 19.23 -29.75
CA VAL A 9 46.87 19.22 -28.83
C VAL A 9 46.76 17.88 -28.11
N LEU A 10 47.01 16.78 -28.83
CA LEU A 10 47.07 15.44 -28.23
C LEU A 10 48.27 15.29 -27.29
N SER A 11 49.42 15.86 -27.64
CA SER A 11 50.61 15.86 -26.78
C SER A 11 50.38 16.68 -25.50
N ALA A 12 49.76 17.86 -25.60
CA ALA A 12 49.38 18.68 -24.46
C ALA A 12 48.39 17.97 -23.55
N TYR A 13 47.37 17.31 -24.13
CA TYR A 13 46.40 16.51 -23.39
C TYR A 13 47.06 15.35 -22.62
N PHE A 14 47.99 14.62 -23.24
CA PHE A 14 48.71 13.53 -22.56
C PHE A 14 49.68 14.04 -21.49
N ALA A 15 50.28 15.22 -21.67
CA ALA A 15 51.10 15.85 -20.65
C ALA A 15 50.27 16.26 -19.42
N THR A 16 49.10 16.88 -19.64
CA THR A 16 48.16 17.23 -18.56
C THR A 16 47.63 16.00 -17.84
N MET A 17 47.31 14.93 -18.59
CA MET A 17 46.82 13.68 -17.99
C MET A 17 47.89 12.98 -17.14
N ARG A 18 49.16 12.99 -17.54
CA ARG A 18 50.26 12.49 -16.70
C ARG A 18 50.44 13.32 -15.43
N GLN A 19 50.28 14.64 -15.52
CA GLN A 19 50.39 15.54 -14.37
C GLN A 19 49.22 15.35 -13.39
N PHE A 20 48.02 15.10 -13.90
CA PHE A 20 46.83 14.75 -13.12
C PHE A 20 47.01 13.42 -12.39
N LEU A 21 47.45 12.36 -13.08
CA LEU A 21 47.69 11.05 -12.47
C LEU A 21 48.83 11.08 -11.44
N ALA A 22 49.89 11.85 -11.66
CA ALA A 22 50.97 12.04 -10.71
C ALA A 22 50.54 12.83 -9.45
N THR A 23 49.51 13.68 -9.58
CA THR A 23 48.93 14.41 -8.45
C THR A 23 48.00 13.51 -7.65
N GLN A 24 47.14 12.72 -8.33
CA GLN A 24 46.27 11.73 -7.70
C GLN A 24 47.06 10.64 -6.97
N SER A 25 48.16 10.16 -7.55
CA SER A 25 49.04 9.20 -6.87
C SER A 25 49.68 9.80 -5.61
N ARG A 26 50.04 11.10 -5.63
CA ARG A 26 50.60 11.78 -4.45
C ARG A 26 49.59 11.96 -3.33
N VAL A 27 48.35 12.30 -3.69
CA VAL A 27 47.23 12.40 -2.74
C VAL A 27 46.92 11.02 -2.14
N MET A 28 46.90 9.97 -2.97
CA MET A 28 46.64 8.61 -2.51
C MET A 28 47.75 8.07 -1.59
N SER A 29 49.03 8.31 -1.93
CA SER A 29 50.16 7.93 -1.07
C SER A 29 50.22 8.74 0.24
N SER A 30 49.75 9.99 0.22
CA SER A 30 49.57 10.80 1.45
C SER A 30 48.43 10.28 2.33
N PHE A 31 47.41 9.66 1.74
CA PHE A 31 46.24 9.14 2.43
C PHE A 31 46.50 7.75 3.04
N LEU A 32 47.39 6.96 2.42
CA LEU A 32 47.66 5.57 2.81
C LEU A 32 48.85 5.38 3.77
N GLY A 33 49.51 6.47 4.21
CA GLY A 33 50.47 6.43 5.32
C GLY A 33 51.75 5.60 5.10
N THR A 34 52.02 5.08 3.90
CA THR A 34 53.23 4.31 3.59
C THR A 34 54.25 5.17 2.86
N GLN A 35 55.35 5.53 3.52
CA GLN A 35 56.58 5.95 2.82
C GLN A 35 57.48 4.74 2.55
N PRO A 36 57.91 4.51 1.29
CA PRO A 36 59.16 3.83 1.01
C PRO A 36 60.33 4.83 1.04
N ALA A 37 61.47 4.35 1.56
CA ALA A 37 62.69 5.09 1.87
C ALA A 37 63.55 5.50 0.64
N GLY A 38 64.19 6.68 0.72
CA GLY A 38 65.27 7.19 -0.14
C GLY A 38 64.82 7.69 -1.52
N THR A 39 65.15 8.90 -2.01
CA THR A 39 66.39 9.71 -1.93
C THR A 39 66.17 11.22 -2.20
N ASP A 40 67.03 12.05 -1.60
CA ASP A 40 67.48 13.44 -1.90
C ASP A 40 66.50 14.64 -2.02
N LEU A 41 66.60 15.51 -1.00
CA LEU A 41 66.15 16.89 -0.95
C LEU A 41 67.16 17.85 -1.62
N PRO A 42 66.72 19.06 -2.00
CA PRO A 42 67.36 20.27 -1.46
C PRO A 42 66.40 21.19 -0.69
N ALA A 43 66.95 21.87 0.31
CA ALA A 43 66.29 22.59 1.39
C ALA A 43 65.62 23.93 1.01
N LEU A 44 64.57 24.28 1.77
CA LEU A 44 63.96 25.61 1.89
C LEU A 44 64.57 26.37 3.09
N PRO A 45 64.60 27.72 3.09
CA PRO A 45 65.16 28.51 4.17
C PRO A 45 64.29 28.50 5.42
N ALA A 46 64.97 28.48 6.57
CA ALA A 46 64.41 28.55 7.90
C ALA A 46 63.88 29.93 8.24
N GLU A 47 62.68 29.99 8.83
CA GLU A 47 62.45 30.77 10.06
C GLU A 47 61.11 30.39 10.70
N LEU A 48 61.10 30.46 12.03
CA LEU A 48 59.97 30.40 12.97
C LEU A 48 59.56 29.03 13.53
N SER A 49 60.37 28.59 14.50
CA SER A 49 59.88 27.87 15.66
C SER A 49 60.01 28.75 16.92
N ALA A 50 59.16 28.46 17.91
CA ALA A 50 59.11 28.92 19.31
C ALA A 50 58.19 30.12 19.65
N ASN A 51 57.02 29.83 20.24
CA ASN A 51 56.82 29.96 21.70
C ASN A 51 55.35 29.71 22.12
N MET A 52 55.18 28.84 23.12
CA MET A 52 54.03 28.78 24.04
C MET A 52 54.42 29.46 25.36
N PRO A 53 53.49 30.12 26.05
CA PRO A 53 53.01 29.64 27.37
C PRO A 53 51.49 29.87 27.54
N GLY A 54 50.69 29.34 28.47
CA GLY A 54 50.86 28.73 29.80
C GLY A 54 49.70 29.25 30.71
N ASP A 55 48.91 28.33 31.29
CA ASP A 55 47.91 28.40 32.40
C ASP A 55 47.08 29.66 32.80
N MET A 56 45.75 29.42 32.93
CA MET A 56 44.68 29.92 33.85
C MET A 56 44.69 31.38 34.39
N PRO A 57 43.53 32.10 34.56
CA PRO A 57 42.36 31.61 35.32
C PRO A 57 40.94 32.13 34.89
N MET A 58 39.87 31.56 35.47
CA MET A 58 38.54 32.20 35.63
C MET A 58 38.57 33.09 36.89
N PRO A 59 37.85 34.24 37.02
CA PRO A 59 36.40 34.20 37.34
C PRO A 59 35.53 35.49 37.11
N PHE A 60 34.25 35.37 37.50
CA PHE A 60 33.32 36.36 38.11
C PHE A 60 32.38 37.30 37.29
N VAL A 61 31.08 36.98 37.41
CA VAL A 61 29.85 37.77 37.77
C VAL A 61 29.76 39.29 37.56
N ALA A 62 28.63 39.77 36.98
CA ALA A 62 27.75 40.89 37.41
C ALA A 62 26.85 41.31 36.21
N GLU A 63 25.52 41.23 36.20
CA GLU A 63 24.43 41.86 36.98
C GLU A 63 23.61 42.83 36.10
N ALA A 64 22.34 43.00 36.48
CA ALA A 64 21.22 43.51 35.70
C ALA A 64 21.12 45.04 35.57
N SER A 65 20.33 45.52 34.58
CA SER A 65 19.32 46.55 34.85
C SER A 65 18.23 46.64 33.76
N ALA A 66 16.98 46.65 34.21
CA ALA A 66 15.75 47.10 33.53
C ALA A 66 15.77 48.66 33.31
N PRO A 67 14.71 49.37 32.86
CA PRO A 67 13.32 48.96 32.55
C PRO A 67 12.70 49.55 31.25
N ALA A 68 11.44 49.15 31.00
CA ALA A 68 10.53 49.56 29.94
C ALA A 68 10.17 51.07 29.94
N PRO A 69 9.50 51.54 28.87
CA PRO A 69 8.06 51.85 29.03
C PRO A 69 7.14 51.41 27.87
N ALA A 70 5.87 51.23 28.24
CA ALA A 70 4.65 51.05 27.42
C ALA A 70 4.30 52.32 26.60
N PHE A 71 3.38 52.44 25.64
CA PHE A 71 2.11 51.81 25.17
C PHE A 71 2.08 52.03 23.62
N GLU A 72 1.35 51.28 22.78
CA GLU A 72 -0.04 51.55 22.36
C GLU A 72 -0.48 50.49 21.32
N ALA A 73 -1.79 50.18 21.27
CA ALA A 73 -2.45 49.37 20.24
C ALA A 73 -3.57 50.21 19.57
N PRO A 74 -4.25 49.71 18.52
CA PRO A 74 -3.86 49.68 17.12
C PRO A 74 -4.75 50.61 16.26
N GLN A 75 -4.28 51.02 15.08
CA GLN A 75 -5.13 51.61 14.04
C GLN A 75 -4.99 50.84 12.73
N GLY A 76 -6.09 50.27 12.24
CA GLY A 76 -6.16 49.67 10.91
C GLY A 76 -6.34 50.75 9.83
N PRO A 77 -6.01 50.46 8.56
CA PRO A 77 -6.50 51.24 7.45
C PRO A 77 -7.56 50.48 6.63
N ALA A 78 -8.62 51.22 6.33
CA ALA A 78 -9.63 50.93 5.33
C ALA A 78 -9.10 51.30 3.89
N PRO A 79 -9.89 51.10 2.83
CA PRO A 79 -9.42 50.61 1.53
C PRO A 79 -9.15 51.71 0.49
N ALA A 80 -8.32 51.39 -0.50
CA ALA A 80 -8.12 52.14 -1.75
C ALA A 80 -7.44 51.18 -2.76
N SER A 81 -7.59 51.23 -4.08
CA SER A 81 -8.36 52.03 -5.02
C SER A 81 -8.26 51.32 -6.37
N VAL A 82 -9.29 51.51 -7.20
CA VAL A 82 -9.39 51.09 -8.61
C VAL A 82 -8.31 51.80 -9.46
N ALA A 83 -7.72 51.10 -10.43
CA ALA A 83 -6.89 51.68 -11.49
C ALA A 83 -7.36 51.22 -12.88
N ALA A 84 -7.39 52.16 -13.81
CA ALA A 84 -7.87 52.10 -15.18
C ALA A 84 -6.78 51.59 -16.17
N PRO A 85 -7.06 51.48 -17.49
CA PRO A 85 -6.52 50.46 -18.39
C PRO A 85 -5.15 50.78 -18.98
N VAL A 86 -4.36 49.75 -19.28
CA VAL A 86 -3.09 49.85 -20.02
C VAL A 86 -3.25 49.28 -21.43
N GLN A 87 -2.78 50.06 -22.40
CA GLN A 87 -2.81 49.84 -23.84
C GLN A 87 -2.00 48.62 -24.28
N GLU A 88 -2.51 47.94 -25.32
CA GLU A 88 -1.78 46.95 -26.11
C GLU A 88 -0.74 47.61 -27.03
N MET A 89 0.48 47.09 -27.02
CA MET A 89 1.45 47.18 -28.11
C MET A 89 2.32 45.89 -28.15
N PRO A 90 2.86 45.52 -29.32
CA PRO A 90 2.89 44.14 -29.79
C PRO A 90 4.11 43.34 -29.31
N VAL A 91 3.88 42.10 -28.93
CA VAL A 91 4.95 41.14 -28.61
C VAL A 91 5.53 40.60 -29.91
N VAL A 92 6.79 40.94 -30.16
CA VAL A 92 7.66 40.27 -31.13
C VAL A 92 8.02 38.90 -30.55
N VAL A 93 7.69 37.85 -31.29
CA VAL A 93 8.01 36.45 -30.98
C VAL A 93 9.48 36.19 -31.33
N PRO A 94 10.37 35.79 -30.41
CA PRO A 94 11.62 35.15 -30.78
C PRO A 94 11.33 33.68 -31.12
N ALA A 95 11.96 33.23 -32.20
CA ALA A 95 11.83 31.90 -32.76
C ALA A 95 12.15 30.77 -31.78
N ALA A 96 11.34 29.71 -31.84
CA ALA A 96 11.57 28.43 -31.21
C ALA A 96 12.74 27.69 -31.88
N ASN A 97 13.69 27.22 -31.06
CA ASN A 97 14.42 25.94 -31.18
C ASN A 97 15.47 25.85 -30.07
N ASP A 98 15.17 25.10 -29.00
CA ASP A 98 16.14 24.36 -28.16
C ASP A 98 15.45 23.73 -26.92
N ARG A 99 14.58 22.75 -27.15
CA ARG A 99 14.09 21.86 -26.07
C ARG A 99 14.03 20.42 -26.57
N ASP A 100 15.18 19.79 -26.71
CA ASP A 100 15.27 18.33 -26.76
C ASP A 100 16.63 17.77 -26.30
N THR A 101 17.35 18.48 -25.43
CA THR A 101 18.48 17.90 -24.68
C THR A 101 18.31 18.18 -23.19
N LEU A 102 18.16 17.12 -22.41
CA LEU A 102 18.11 17.19 -20.94
C LEU A 102 19.51 17.54 -20.44
N SER A 103 19.81 18.84 -20.29
CA SER A 103 21.13 19.27 -19.81
C SER A 103 21.31 18.88 -18.34
N ARG A 104 22.56 18.57 -17.95
CA ARG A 104 22.91 18.24 -16.56
C ARG A 104 22.51 19.35 -15.59
N ASP A 105 22.61 20.60 -16.02
CA ASP A 105 22.24 21.77 -15.20
C ASP A 105 20.72 21.85 -14.97
N ALA A 106 19.91 21.52 -15.97
CA ALA A 106 18.45 21.45 -15.82
C ALA A 106 18.02 20.33 -14.86
N LEU A 107 18.73 19.19 -14.87
CA LEU A 107 18.50 18.09 -13.93
C LEU A 107 18.90 18.46 -12.49
N VAL A 108 20.00 19.17 -12.33
CA VAL A 108 20.44 19.71 -11.04
C VAL A 108 19.38 20.68 -10.48
N ASP A 109 18.90 21.61 -11.30
CA ASP A 109 17.88 22.58 -10.88
C ASP A 109 16.55 21.91 -10.52
N LEU A 110 16.13 20.90 -11.29
CA LEU A 110 14.94 20.09 -11.01
C LEU A 110 15.07 19.36 -9.67
N LEU A 111 16.19 18.67 -9.46
CA LEU A 111 16.39 17.86 -8.27
C LEU A 111 16.52 18.70 -7.00
N LEU A 112 17.22 19.84 -7.08
CA LEU A 112 17.30 20.81 -5.97
C LEU A 112 15.95 21.45 -5.69
N GLY A 113 15.16 21.77 -6.72
CA GLY A 113 13.79 22.27 -6.57
C GLY A 113 12.84 21.27 -5.90
N LEU A 114 12.94 19.99 -6.26
CA LEU A 114 12.18 18.91 -5.63
C LEU A 114 12.56 18.71 -4.16
N VAL A 115 13.85 18.78 -3.84
CA VAL A 115 14.30 18.72 -2.44
C VAL A 115 13.79 19.93 -1.66
N GLU A 116 13.85 21.14 -2.23
CA GLU A 116 13.31 22.35 -1.63
C GLU A 116 11.79 22.24 -1.39
N GLU A 117 11.01 21.77 -2.36
CA GLU A 117 9.56 21.55 -2.25
C GLU A 117 9.22 20.52 -1.15
N LYS A 118 9.93 19.38 -1.13
CA LYS A 118 9.63 18.27 -0.22
C LYS A 118 10.19 18.46 1.19
N THR A 119 11.22 19.30 1.38
CA THR A 119 11.90 19.48 2.67
C THR A 119 11.79 20.89 3.26
N GLY A 120 11.53 21.89 2.42
CA GLY A 120 11.51 23.31 2.78
C GLY A 120 12.89 23.93 3.02
N TYR A 121 13.98 23.26 2.65
CA TYR A 121 15.33 23.82 2.77
C TYR A 121 15.72 24.61 1.51
N PRO A 122 16.31 25.81 1.66
CA PRO A 122 16.68 26.64 0.53
C PRO A 122 17.90 26.05 -0.21
N ARG A 123 17.96 26.26 -1.52
CA ARG A 123 18.94 25.62 -2.42
C ARG A 123 20.40 25.84 -2.04
N ASP A 124 20.73 27.01 -1.46
CA ASP A 124 22.07 27.36 -1.01
C ASP A 124 22.58 26.49 0.16
N MET A 125 21.68 25.79 0.87
CA MET A 125 22.02 24.88 1.97
C MET A 125 22.09 23.41 1.55
N VAL A 126 21.71 23.08 0.31
CA VAL A 126 21.65 21.70 -0.21
C VAL A 126 22.77 21.46 -1.21
N GLY A 127 23.76 20.63 -0.82
CA GLY A 127 24.89 20.27 -1.67
C GLY A 127 24.69 18.94 -2.41
N LEU A 128 25.08 18.87 -3.69
CA LEU A 128 24.91 17.65 -4.50
C LEU A 128 25.65 16.42 -3.94
N GLY A 129 26.80 16.63 -3.30
CA GLY A 129 27.60 15.57 -2.68
C GLY A 129 27.23 15.25 -1.23
N GLN A 130 26.29 15.99 -0.62
CA GLN A 130 25.88 15.75 0.77
C GLN A 130 25.12 14.43 0.88
N ASN A 131 25.33 13.73 1.99
CA ASN A 131 24.60 12.51 2.27
C ASN A 131 23.13 12.84 2.55
N LEU A 132 22.23 12.21 1.81
CA LEU A 132 20.78 12.46 1.93
C LEU A 132 20.28 12.28 3.36
N GLU A 133 20.83 11.32 4.09
CA GLU A 133 20.33 10.93 5.40
C GLU A 133 21.10 11.61 6.54
N ALA A 134 22.44 11.56 6.51
CA ALA A 134 23.28 12.10 7.57
C ALA A 134 23.30 13.64 7.60
N ASP A 135 23.33 14.28 6.43
CA ASP A 135 23.48 15.74 6.32
C ASP A 135 22.14 16.44 6.10
N LEU A 136 21.29 15.88 5.23
CA LEU A 136 20.01 16.49 4.83
C LEU A 136 18.81 15.98 5.64
N GLY A 137 18.93 14.84 6.34
CA GLY A 137 17.83 14.26 7.11
C GLY A 137 16.67 13.72 6.25
N ILE A 138 16.94 13.38 4.99
CA ILE A 138 16.00 12.77 4.04
C ILE A 138 16.06 11.26 4.24
N ASP A 139 15.03 10.71 4.88
CA ASP A 139 14.87 9.27 5.08
C ASP A 139 14.59 8.51 3.77
N SER A 140 14.54 7.18 3.86
CA SER A 140 14.32 6.31 2.70
C SER A 140 12.92 6.44 2.09
N ILE A 141 11.91 6.91 2.84
CA ILE A 141 10.53 7.09 2.35
C ILE A 141 10.45 8.40 1.55
N LYS A 142 10.92 9.52 2.12
CA LYS A 142 11.04 10.80 1.42
C LYS A 142 11.95 10.70 0.21
N ARG A 143 12.98 9.85 0.27
CA ARG A 143 13.81 9.55 -0.89
C ARG A 143 13.02 8.88 -2.00
N ILE A 144 12.16 7.91 -1.69
CA ILE A 144 11.27 7.28 -2.67
C ILE A 144 10.27 8.30 -3.24
N GLU A 145 9.79 9.25 -2.44
CA GLU A 145 8.90 10.34 -2.90
C GLU A 145 9.62 11.33 -3.82
N ILE A 146 10.86 11.72 -3.47
CA ILE A 146 11.71 12.58 -4.31
C ILE A 146 12.03 11.86 -5.62
N VAL A 147 12.41 10.58 -5.59
CA VAL A 147 12.63 9.77 -6.78
C VAL A 147 11.34 9.61 -7.59
N GLY A 148 10.19 9.40 -6.94
CA GLY A 148 8.89 9.33 -7.59
C GLY A 148 8.52 10.63 -8.32
N SER A 149 8.70 11.77 -7.65
CA SER A 149 8.44 13.09 -8.21
C SER A 149 9.42 13.43 -9.34
N LEU A 150 10.70 13.05 -9.18
CA LEU A 150 11.71 13.15 -10.23
C LEU A 150 11.30 12.35 -11.46
N LEU A 151 10.91 11.07 -11.30
CA LEU A 151 10.47 10.22 -12.40
C LEU A 151 9.23 10.80 -13.11
N GLN A 152 8.29 11.38 -12.38
CA GLN A 152 7.10 12.04 -12.96
C GLN A 152 7.45 13.28 -13.80
N GLN A 153 8.50 14.02 -13.44
CA GLN A 153 8.92 15.23 -14.14
C GLN A 153 9.97 14.97 -15.23
N LEU A 154 10.54 13.76 -15.29
CA LEU A 154 11.41 13.32 -16.39
C LEU A 154 10.62 12.96 -17.66
N PRO A 155 11.18 13.17 -18.87
CA PRO A 155 10.58 12.71 -20.12
C PRO A 155 10.31 11.20 -20.13
N ALA A 156 9.20 10.78 -20.75
CA ALA A 156 8.72 9.38 -20.74
C ALA A 156 9.82 8.37 -21.13
N HIS A 157 10.60 8.67 -22.17
CA HIS A 157 11.67 7.78 -22.66
C HIS A 157 12.86 7.63 -21.67
N VAL A 158 13.15 8.66 -20.85
CA VAL A 158 14.17 8.57 -19.78
C VAL A 158 13.58 7.87 -18.54
N ARG A 159 12.30 8.13 -18.25
CA ARG A 159 11.55 7.52 -17.15
C ARG A 159 11.45 6.00 -17.31
N ASP A 160 11.14 5.52 -18.51
CA ASP A 160 10.97 4.09 -18.81
C ASP A 160 12.32 3.35 -18.67
N ALA A 161 13.41 3.94 -19.15
CA ALA A 161 14.76 3.40 -18.97
C ALA A 161 15.21 3.37 -17.49
N LEU A 162 14.72 4.31 -16.68
CA LEU A 162 15.00 4.37 -15.23
C LEU A 162 14.05 3.50 -14.40
N ALA A 163 12.92 3.05 -14.93
CA ALA A 163 11.94 2.23 -14.21
C ALA A 163 12.53 0.88 -13.80
N GLU A 164 13.34 0.26 -14.67
CA GLU A 164 14.10 -0.98 -14.37
C GLU A 164 15.23 -0.76 -13.36
N GLN A 165 15.73 0.48 -13.23
CA GLN A 165 16.80 0.87 -12.31
C GLN A 165 16.28 1.61 -11.07
N ARG A 166 14.95 1.63 -10.86
CA ARG A 166 14.31 2.37 -9.76
C ARG A 166 14.85 1.94 -8.39
N SER A 167 15.11 0.65 -8.21
CA SER A 167 15.74 0.14 -6.98
C SER A 167 17.14 0.71 -6.77
N LYS A 168 17.91 1.00 -7.82
CA LYS A 168 19.26 1.59 -7.74
C LYS A 168 19.23 3.10 -7.51
N LEU A 169 18.20 3.80 -8.01
CA LEU A 169 17.96 5.22 -7.71
C LEU A 169 17.60 5.41 -6.23
N ASN A 170 16.74 4.55 -5.69
CA ASN A 170 16.33 4.60 -4.29
C ASN A 170 17.48 4.32 -3.31
N THR A 171 18.55 3.67 -3.74
CA THR A 171 19.72 3.33 -2.89
C THR A 171 20.87 4.33 -3.00
N GLN A 172 20.76 5.39 -3.82
CA GLN A 172 21.85 6.36 -3.93
C GLN A 172 22.06 7.16 -2.63
N PRO A 173 23.31 7.34 -2.17
CA PRO A 173 23.62 8.01 -0.91
C PRO A 173 23.57 9.55 -0.98
N ASN A 174 23.65 10.14 -2.18
CA ASN A 174 23.66 11.59 -2.41
C ASN A 174 22.97 11.94 -3.74
N LEU A 175 22.64 13.22 -3.92
CA LEU A 175 21.98 13.73 -5.14
C LEU A 175 22.87 13.58 -6.38
N GLN A 176 24.19 13.62 -6.21
CA GLN A 176 25.17 13.41 -7.28
C GLN A 176 25.05 12.00 -7.90
N GLY A 177 24.94 10.95 -7.07
CA GLY A 177 24.74 9.58 -7.55
C GLY A 177 23.40 9.38 -8.27
N MET A 178 22.35 10.08 -7.84
CA MET A 178 21.06 10.10 -8.56
C MET A 178 21.20 10.75 -9.94
N LEU A 179 21.88 11.90 -10.01
CA LEU A 179 22.13 12.60 -11.27
C LEU A 179 22.99 11.78 -12.24
N ASP A 180 23.97 11.04 -11.74
CA ASP A 180 24.83 10.21 -12.58
C ASP A 180 24.05 9.00 -13.17
N LEU A 181 23.14 8.39 -12.42
CA LEU A 181 22.25 7.34 -12.93
C LEU A 181 21.24 7.88 -13.97
N VAL A 182 20.61 9.02 -13.67
CA VAL A 182 19.67 9.67 -14.60
C VAL A 182 20.38 10.12 -15.87
N GLY A 183 21.60 10.66 -15.76
CA GLY A 183 22.44 11.05 -16.89
C GLY A 183 22.87 9.86 -17.76
N GLN A 184 23.21 8.73 -17.15
CA GLN A 184 23.54 7.49 -17.87
C GLN A 184 22.34 6.94 -18.63
N ALA A 185 21.15 6.95 -18.02
CA ALA A 185 19.92 6.52 -18.68
C ALA A 185 19.55 7.47 -19.84
N ALA A 186 19.66 8.78 -19.65
CA ALA A 186 19.39 9.77 -20.69
C ALA A 186 20.36 9.67 -21.88
N ALA A 187 21.65 9.36 -21.64
CA ALA A 187 22.66 9.21 -22.70
C ALA A 187 22.43 7.96 -23.57
N ASN A 188 21.83 6.90 -23.03
CA ASN A 188 21.57 5.65 -23.74
C ASN A 188 20.37 5.71 -24.70
N VAL A 189 19.54 6.75 -24.61
CA VAL A 189 18.25 6.86 -25.34
C VAL A 189 18.33 7.84 -26.54
N ALA A 190 19.46 8.54 -26.75
CA ALA A 190 19.61 9.55 -27.81
C ALA A 190 20.07 8.98 -29.18
N ALA A 191 19.17 8.33 -29.94
CA ALA A 191 19.18 8.18 -31.42
C ALA A 191 17.77 7.81 -31.93
N PRO A 192 17.30 8.30 -33.11
CA PRO A 192 16.08 9.10 -33.13
C PRO A 192 14.83 8.39 -33.67
N VAL A 193 13.66 8.70 -33.09
CA VAL A 193 12.38 8.80 -33.82
C VAL A 193 11.62 10.03 -33.33
N ALA A 194 11.28 10.89 -34.29
CA ALA A 194 10.46 12.08 -34.13
C ALA A 194 8.97 11.77 -34.30
N ALA A 195 8.15 12.68 -33.74
CA ALA A 195 6.72 12.90 -33.94
C ALA A 195 5.74 12.08 -33.07
N ALA A 196 5.21 12.69 -32.00
CA ALA A 196 3.99 13.51 -32.08
C ALA A 196 3.56 13.94 -30.65
N ALA A 197 3.26 15.23 -30.49
CA ALA A 197 2.81 15.88 -29.26
C ALA A 197 1.35 16.34 -29.36
N ALA A 198 0.80 16.74 -28.20
CA ALA A 198 -0.44 17.49 -27.90
C ALA A 198 -1.67 16.62 -27.53
N ALA A 199 -2.45 16.87 -26.47
CA ALA A 199 -2.58 17.95 -25.46
C ALA A 199 -3.37 17.39 -24.24
N GLU A 200 -3.00 17.65 -22.97
CA GLU A 200 -3.54 18.64 -21.98
C GLU A 200 -5.06 18.54 -21.68
N ALA A 201 -5.64 18.89 -20.52
CA ALA A 201 -5.32 19.13 -19.10
C ALA A 201 -6.64 19.63 -18.46
N VAL A 202 -7.08 19.17 -17.26
CA VAL A 202 -8.14 19.83 -16.44
C VAL A 202 -7.94 19.43 -14.97
N ALA A 203 -7.36 20.28 -14.11
CA ALA A 203 -8.00 21.21 -13.16
C ALA A 203 -8.78 20.56 -11.99
N HIS A 204 -8.31 20.85 -10.77
CA HIS A 204 -8.79 20.33 -9.48
C HIS A 204 -9.60 21.43 -8.75
N ALA A 205 -10.75 21.06 -8.15
CA ALA A 205 -11.42 21.83 -7.09
C ALA A 205 -12.28 20.87 -6.23
N PRO A 206 -12.47 21.15 -4.93
CA PRO A 206 -12.78 20.14 -3.92
C PRO A 206 -14.28 19.99 -3.66
N ALA A 207 -14.70 18.78 -3.27
CA ALA A 207 -15.95 18.58 -2.55
C ALA A 207 -15.86 17.32 -1.68
N THR A 208 -16.03 17.49 -0.37
CA THR A 208 -16.39 16.43 0.57
C THR A 208 -17.90 16.18 0.44
N PRO A 209 -18.33 14.91 0.51
CA PRO A 209 -19.30 14.59 1.54
C PRO A 209 -18.93 13.28 2.25
N VAL A 210 -19.17 13.28 3.56
CA VAL A 210 -19.11 12.12 4.42
C VAL A 210 -20.27 11.20 4.05
N VAL A 211 -19.98 9.94 3.70
CA VAL A 211 -20.98 8.88 3.56
C VAL A 211 -20.75 7.85 4.66
N ASP A 212 -21.74 7.71 5.53
CA ASP A 212 -21.82 6.69 6.57
C ASP A 212 -21.89 5.30 5.92
N VAL A 213 -20.83 4.52 6.12
CA VAL A 213 -20.86 3.07 5.92
C VAL A 213 -21.34 2.45 7.22
N ALA A 214 -22.29 1.51 7.17
CA ALA A 214 -22.64 0.73 8.35
C ALA A 214 -21.35 0.10 8.94
N PRO A 215 -21.01 0.40 10.21
CA PRO A 215 -19.64 0.24 10.70
C PRO A 215 -19.26 -1.24 10.80
N ALA A 216 -18.12 -1.60 10.22
CA ALA A 216 -17.39 -2.78 10.66
C ALA A 216 -17.02 -2.58 12.14
N PRO A 217 -17.08 -3.62 12.98
CA PRO A 217 -16.78 -3.47 14.39
C PRO A 217 -15.32 -3.03 14.55
N PRO A 218 -15.03 -2.00 15.35
CA PRO A 218 -13.68 -1.43 15.44
C PRO A 218 -12.73 -2.24 16.35
N ARG A 219 -13.22 -3.36 16.91
CA ARG A 219 -12.52 -4.24 17.83
C ARG A 219 -12.58 -5.69 17.36
N TRP A 220 -11.41 -6.32 17.34
CA TRP A 220 -11.26 -7.71 16.92
C TRP A 220 -10.33 -8.49 17.84
N VAL A 221 -10.51 -9.81 17.86
CA VAL A 221 -9.69 -10.75 18.62
C VAL A 221 -9.21 -11.89 17.74
N MET A 222 -8.08 -12.50 18.09
CA MET A 222 -7.54 -13.65 17.37
C MET A 222 -8.16 -14.97 17.87
N ARG A 223 -8.65 -15.80 16.96
CA ARG A 223 -9.22 -17.13 17.28
C ARG A 223 -8.55 -18.23 16.45
N PRO A 224 -8.11 -19.34 17.08
CA PRO A 224 -7.57 -20.48 16.35
C PRO A 224 -8.69 -21.24 15.63
N ARG A 225 -8.38 -21.76 14.45
CA ARG A 225 -9.26 -22.63 13.66
C ARG A 225 -8.47 -23.82 13.15
N HIS A 226 -9.01 -25.03 13.35
CA HIS A 226 -8.42 -26.26 12.83
C HIS A 226 -8.46 -26.25 11.29
N GLU A 227 -7.31 -26.46 10.65
CA GLU A 227 -7.17 -26.47 9.19
C GLU A 227 -6.09 -27.48 8.77
N PRO A 228 -6.47 -28.76 8.56
CA PRO A 228 -5.52 -29.81 8.19
C PRO A 228 -4.98 -29.61 6.78
N LEU A 229 -3.77 -30.11 6.51
CA LEU A 229 -3.17 -30.11 5.17
C LEU A 229 -3.86 -31.17 4.28
N GLY A 230 -4.40 -30.72 3.15
CA GLY A 230 -4.97 -31.61 2.14
C GLY A 230 -3.91 -32.49 1.48
N ALA A 231 -4.30 -33.71 1.07
CA ALA A 231 -3.42 -34.63 0.33
C ALA A 231 -3.08 -34.11 -1.08
N ASP A 232 -3.89 -33.21 -1.61
CA ASP A 232 -3.73 -32.53 -2.89
C ASP A 232 -2.90 -31.24 -2.80
N ALA A 233 -2.39 -30.86 -1.62
CA ALA A 233 -1.56 -29.68 -1.45
C ALA A 233 -0.26 -29.79 -2.27
N ALA A 234 0.07 -28.74 -3.01
CA ALA A 234 1.32 -28.64 -3.76
C ALA A 234 2.50 -28.52 -2.80
N ARG A 235 3.54 -29.31 -3.08
CA ARG A 235 4.74 -29.42 -2.25
C ARG A 235 5.99 -29.32 -3.11
N GLY A 236 6.98 -28.57 -2.65
CA GLY A 236 8.25 -28.40 -3.34
C GLY A 236 9.25 -27.61 -2.51
N LEU A 237 10.53 -27.90 -2.73
CA LEU A 237 11.65 -27.16 -2.13
C LEU A 237 12.35 -26.35 -3.20
N THR A 238 12.81 -25.17 -2.81
CA THR A 238 13.62 -24.30 -3.69
C THR A 238 15.02 -24.90 -3.75
N PRO A 239 15.63 -25.06 -4.93
CA PRO A 239 16.99 -25.59 -5.03
C PRO A 239 18.02 -24.66 -4.38
N GLY A 240 18.92 -25.21 -3.56
CA GLY A 240 20.00 -24.46 -2.91
C GLY A 240 20.28 -24.93 -1.49
N GLY A 241 21.07 -24.15 -0.75
CA GLY A 241 21.45 -24.46 0.63
C GLY A 241 20.46 -23.91 1.66
N PHE A 242 20.26 -24.63 2.75
CA PHE A 242 19.46 -24.21 3.90
C PHE A 242 20.34 -23.84 5.10
N VAL A 243 19.98 -22.75 5.77
CA VAL A 243 20.57 -22.34 7.04
C VAL A 243 19.55 -22.58 8.15
N LEU A 244 19.89 -23.44 9.10
CA LEU A 244 19.07 -23.72 10.28
C LEU A 244 19.75 -23.11 11.50
N THR A 245 18.99 -22.49 12.39
CA THR A 245 19.54 -22.13 13.71
C THR A 245 19.38 -23.31 14.67
N GLY A 246 20.36 -23.56 15.51
CA GLY A 246 20.35 -24.63 16.49
C GLY A 246 19.33 -24.38 17.60
N ASP A 247 18.64 -25.43 18.00
CA ASP A 247 17.66 -25.42 19.09
C ASP A 247 18.07 -26.35 20.24
N ARG A 248 17.33 -26.32 21.35
CA ARG A 248 17.60 -27.17 22.52
C ARG A 248 16.75 -28.43 22.58
N LEU A 249 15.75 -28.59 21.71
CA LEU A 249 14.89 -29.77 21.64
C LEU A 249 15.43 -30.84 20.65
N GLY A 250 16.41 -30.49 19.82
CA GLY A 250 17.00 -31.37 18.81
C GLY A 250 16.28 -31.36 17.47
N VAL A 251 15.35 -30.43 17.26
CA VAL A 251 14.53 -30.30 16.05
C VAL A 251 15.39 -29.93 14.84
N ALA A 252 16.39 -29.06 15.00
CA ALA A 252 17.32 -28.65 13.95
C ALA A 252 18.08 -29.85 13.37
N ASN A 253 18.52 -30.78 14.21
CA ASN A 253 19.21 -31.99 13.78
C ASN A 253 18.27 -32.94 13.04
N ALA A 254 17.05 -33.13 13.55
CA ALA A 254 16.04 -33.96 12.89
C ALA A 254 15.60 -33.38 11.53
N LEU A 255 15.35 -32.07 11.45
CA LEU A 255 14.99 -31.38 10.21
C LEU A 255 16.15 -31.38 9.20
N ALA A 256 17.39 -31.18 9.66
CA ALA A 256 18.56 -31.26 8.80
C ALA A 256 18.75 -32.67 8.22
N ALA A 257 18.47 -33.73 8.99
CA ALA A 257 18.50 -35.10 8.48
C ALA A 257 17.46 -35.32 7.37
N THR A 258 16.23 -34.81 7.56
CA THR A 258 15.17 -34.84 6.54
C THR A 258 15.56 -34.08 5.27
N LEU A 259 16.07 -32.85 5.39
CA LEU A 259 16.50 -32.05 4.24
C LEU A 259 17.68 -32.71 3.49
N ARG A 260 18.68 -33.22 4.21
CA ARG A 260 19.82 -33.93 3.59
C ARG A 260 19.40 -35.21 2.88
N SER A 261 18.34 -35.89 3.35
CA SER A 261 17.78 -37.06 2.63
C SER A 261 17.16 -36.70 1.27
N ARG A 262 16.88 -35.41 1.04
CA ARG A 262 16.39 -34.82 -0.22
C ARG A 262 17.51 -34.15 -1.03
N ASP A 263 18.78 -34.47 -0.75
CA ASP A 263 19.97 -33.91 -1.43
C ASP A 263 20.10 -32.38 -1.28
N VAL A 264 19.62 -31.84 -0.15
CA VAL A 264 19.75 -30.42 0.20
C VAL A 264 20.97 -30.20 1.09
N ASP A 265 21.80 -29.21 0.75
CA ASP A 265 22.91 -28.77 1.61
C ASP A 265 22.36 -28.01 2.82
N VAL A 266 22.86 -28.34 4.03
CA VAL A 266 22.33 -27.78 5.29
C VAL A 266 23.46 -27.39 6.22
N ALA A 267 23.50 -26.10 6.57
CA ALA A 267 24.36 -25.55 7.60
C ALA A 267 23.54 -25.23 8.86
N ILE A 268 24.05 -25.63 10.04
CA ILE A 268 23.42 -25.33 11.33
C ILE A 268 24.29 -24.32 12.09
N VAL A 269 23.69 -23.22 12.54
CA VAL A 269 24.33 -22.22 13.42
C VAL A 269 24.11 -22.65 14.87
N ASP A 270 25.16 -22.83 15.66
CA ASP A 270 25.01 -23.26 17.06
C ASP A 270 24.50 -22.12 17.98
N ALA A 271 23.99 -22.51 19.16
CA ALA A 271 23.40 -21.59 20.12
C ALA A 271 24.38 -20.55 20.69
N GLU A 272 25.67 -20.87 20.80
CA GLU A 272 26.69 -19.93 21.30
C GLU A 272 26.94 -18.82 20.28
N THR A 273 27.02 -19.19 19.00
CA THR A 273 27.13 -18.25 17.88
C THR A 273 25.89 -17.36 17.78
N LEU A 274 24.69 -17.89 17.96
CA LEU A 274 23.44 -17.09 17.90
C LEU A 274 23.31 -16.07 19.04
N ALA A 275 23.86 -16.40 20.20
CA ALA A 275 23.82 -15.54 21.39
C ALA A 275 24.78 -14.35 21.33
N ASP A 276 25.67 -14.29 20.34
CA ASP A 276 26.71 -13.27 20.19
C ASP A 276 26.67 -12.67 18.77
N GLU A 277 26.41 -11.38 18.68
CA GLU A 277 26.26 -10.69 17.39
C GLU A 277 27.54 -10.77 16.54
N ASP A 278 28.71 -10.56 17.12
CA ASP A 278 29.97 -10.54 16.38
C ASP A 278 30.32 -11.94 15.85
N LYS A 279 30.10 -12.98 16.66
CA LYS A 279 30.28 -14.37 16.21
C LYS A 279 29.33 -14.71 15.08
N LEU A 280 28.06 -14.29 15.17
CA LEU A 280 27.07 -14.55 14.12
C LEU A 280 27.42 -13.85 12.81
N LEU A 281 27.88 -12.59 12.86
CA LEU A 281 28.34 -11.86 11.67
C LEU A 281 29.56 -12.54 11.02
N GLN A 282 30.53 -12.99 11.83
CA GLN A 282 31.68 -13.76 11.34
C GLN A 282 31.25 -15.08 10.69
N TRP A 283 30.29 -15.79 11.30
CA TRP A 283 29.74 -17.02 10.75
C TRP A 283 29.05 -16.79 9.41
N CYS A 284 28.25 -15.74 9.27
CA CYS A 284 27.58 -15.39 8.00
C CYS A 284 28.58 -15.14 6.86
N ALA A 285 29.72 -14.51 7.18
CA ALA A 285 30.78 -14.21 6.22
C ALA A 285 31.61 -15.44 5.82
N ALA A 286 31.90 -16.35 6.77
CA ALA A 286 32.89 -17.42 6.58
C ALA A 286 32.32 -18.83 6.39
N SER A 287 31.10 -19.10 6.89
CA SER A 287 30.59 -20.46 7.06
C SER A 287 29.21 -20.70 6.44
N ALA A 288 28.54 -19.66 5.95
CA ALA A 288 27.26 -19.81 5.25
C ALA A 288 27.42 -20.56 3.90
N PRO A 289 26.45 -21.43 3.50
CA PRO A 289 26.54 -22.26 2.30
C PRO A 289 26.94 -21.50 1.03
N ALA A 290 27.91 -22.01 0.26
CA ALA A 290 28.40 -21.32 -0.94
C ALA A 290 27.36 -21.27 -2.08
N THR A 291 26.37 -22.16 -2.05
CA THR A 291 25.22 -22.17 -2.96
C THR A 291 24.25 -21.03 -2.65
N PRO A 292 23.36 -20.66 -3.59
CA PRO A 292 22.25 -19.76 -3.27
C PRO A 292 21.48 -20.27 -2.05
N ILE A 293 21.10 -19.35 -1.15
CA ILE A 293 20.39 -19.70 0.07
C ILE A 293 18.92 -19.94 -0.30
N ALA A 294 18.55 -21.21 -0.37
CA ALA A 294 17.19 -21.65 -0.62
C ALA A 294 16.30 -21.52 0.60
N GLY A 295 16.84 -21.51 1.82
CA GLY A 295 16.04 -21.24 3.00
C GLY A 295 16.80 -20.87 4.26
N ILE A 296 16.12 -20.15 5.14
CA ILE A 296 16.54 -19.81 6.50
C ILE A 296 15.44 -20.26 7.46
N VAL A 297 15.75 -21.21 8.32
CA VAL A 297 14.81 -21.80 9.29
C VAL A 297 15.31 -21.53 10.70
N HIS A 298 14.61 -20.64 11.38
CA HIS A 298 14.95 -20.16 12.71
C HIS A 298 14.23 -20.94 13.79
N LEU A 299 14.96 -21.83 14.43
CA LEU A 299 14.54 -22.76 15.49
C LEU A 299 15.11 -22.40 16.87
N ALA A 300 15.94 -21.34 16.98
CA ALA A 300 16.58 -20.95 18.24
C ALA A 300 15.59 -20.77 19.43
N PRO A 301 14.35 -20.30 19.21
CA PRO A 301 13.36 -20.22 20.28
C PRO A 301 12.94 -21.58 20.88
N LEU A 302 13.08 -22.69 20.16
CA LEU A 302 12.61 -24.00 20.60
C LEU A 302 13.47 -24.54 21.77
N GLY A 303 12.83 -24.76 22.90
CA GLY A 303 13.46 -25.15 24.17
C GLY A 303 14.29 -24.03 24.81
N SER A 304 14.14 -22.78 24.36
CA SER A 304 14.84 -21.63 24.95
C SER A 304 14.43 -21.45 26.43
N PRO A 305 15.39 -21.22 27.35
CA PRO A 305 15.10 -21.21 28.77
C PRO A 305 14.20 -20.03 29.14
N ALA A 306 13.28 -20.27 30.06
CA ALA A 306 12.55 -19.17 30.69
C ALA A 306 13.52 -18.29 31.49
N ILE A 307 13.26 -16.98 31.50
CA ILE A 307 14.07 -15.97 32.18
C ILE A 307 13.26 -15.42 33.33
N ALA A 308 13.90 -15.28 34.49
CA ALA A 308 13.28 -14.69 35.67
C ALA A 308 12.62 -13.35 35.33
N ALA A 309 11.37 -13.20 35.76
CA ALA A 309 10.61 -12.00 35.49
C ALA A 309 11.20 -10.76 36.17
N ASP A 310 11.91 -10.93 37.29
CA ASP A 310 12.68 -9.87 37.97
C ASP A 310 14.14 -9.77 37.51
N GLY A 311 14.47 -10.43 36.39
CA GLY A 311 15.79 -10.43 35.77
C GLY A 311 16.32 -9.03 35.45
N SER A 312 17.62 -8.96 35.16
CA SER A 312 18.26 -7.72 34.71
C SER A 312 17.98 -7.47 33.23
N PRO A 313 17.99 -6.19 32.78
CA PRO A 313 17.89 -5.86 31.36
C PRO A 313 18.95 -6.55 30.47
N ALA A 314 20.13 -6.84 31.02
CA ALA A 314 21.18 -7.56 30.30
C ALA A 314 20.77 -9.00 29.98
N GLN A 315 20.14 -9.71 30.93
CA GLN A 315 19.66 -11.07 30.73
C GLN A 315 18.52 -11.12 29.70
N TRP A 316 17.58 -10.17 29.76
CA TRP A 316 16.51 -10.08 28.78
C TRP A 316 17.04 -9.80 27.37
N ARG A 317 17.97 -8.85 27.22
CA ARG A 317 18.63 -8.55 25.94
C ARG A 317 19.39 -9.75 25.38
N GLN A 318 20.05 -10.53 26.23
CA GLN A 318 20.74 -11.75 25.79
C GLN A 318 19.77 -12.79 25.24
N ALA A 319 18.60 -12.98 25.89
CA ALA A 319 17.57 -13.86 25.38
C ALA A 319 16.96 -13.34 24.06
N ILE A 320 16.66 -12.04 23.97
CA ILE A 320 16.18 -11.39 22.73
C ILE A 320 17.22 -11.50 21.61
N GLN A 321 18.51 -11.38 21.92
CA GLN A 321 19.60 -11.55 20.96
C GLN A 321 19.55 -12.94 20.32
N ALA A 322 19.52 -13.98 21.16
CA ALA A 322 19.52 -15.37 20.69
C ALA A 322 18.22 -15.76 19.98
N ASN A 323 17.06 -15.35 20.52
CA ASN A 323 15.75 -15.82 20.07
C ASN A 323 15.16 -15.00 18.92
N GLU A 324 15.49 -13.72 18.77
CA GLU A 324 14.77 -12.80 17.88
C GLU A 324 15.73 -12.02 16.97
N LYS A 325 16.75 -11.37 17.56
CA LYS A 325 17.69 -10.53 16.80
C LYS A 325 18.60 -11.35 15.87
N SER A 326 18.93 -12.57 16.25
CA SER A 326 19.72 -13.49 15.41
C SER A 326 19.04 -13.79 14.08
N LEU A 327 17.70 -13.96 14.04
CA LEU A 327 16.94 -14.10 12.80
C LEU A 327 17.05 -12.84 11.93
N PHE A 328 16.90 -11.66 12.53
CA PHE A 328 17.10 -10.39 11.83
C PHE A 328 18.49 -10.31 11.18
N LEU A 329 19.54 -10.63 11.95
CA LEU A 329 20.93 -10.59 11.46
C LEU A 329 21.15 -11.59 10.30
N LEU A 330 20.64 -12.82 10.43
CA LEU A 330 20.73 -13.83 9.36
C LEU A 330 20.04 -13.35 8.09
N LEU A 331 18.81 -12.81 8.18
CA LEU A 331 18.06 -12.33 7.04
C LEU A 331 18.72 -11.11 6.39
N ARG A 332 19.27 -10.19 7.19
CA ARG A 332 19.98 -9.00 6.68
C ARG A 332 21.26 -9.38 5.95
N GLU A 333 22.12 -10.17 6.58
CA GLU A 333 23.45 -10.49 6.04
C GLU A 333 23.39 -11.47 4.86
N LEU A 334 22.47 -12.44 4.90
CA LEU A 334 22.35 -13.44 3.84
C LEU A 334 21.31 -13.06 2.78
N GLY A 335 20.55 -11.99 2.97
CA GLY A 335 19.40 -11.61 2.13
C GLY A 335 19.74 -11.44 0.65
N SER A 336 20.94 -10.95 0.34
CA SER A 336 21.43 -10.77 -1.04
C SER A 336 21.79 -12.08 -1.74
N ARG A 337 22.02 -13.15 -0.98
CA ARG A 337 22.36 -14.50 -1.47
C ARG A 337 21.14 -15.43 -1.53
N MET A 338 20.00 -14.99 -1.01
CA MET A 338 18.77 -15.78 -1.02
C MET A 338 18.24 -15.94 -2.44
N ALA A 339 17.87 -17.17 -2.78
CA ALA A 339 17.20 -17.49 -4.03
C ALA A 339 15.84 -16.76 -4.13
N ASP A 340 15.33 -16.66 -5.36
CA ASP A 340 13.92 -16.31 -5.55
C ASP A 340 13.05 -17.45 -5.01
N GLU A 341 11.90 -17.12 -4.40
CA GLU A 341 11.08 -18.09 -3.65
C GLU A 341 11.80 -18.86 -2.53
N ALA A 342 12.83 -18.27 -1.91
CA ALA A 342 13.48 -18.86 -0.75
C ALA A 342 12.52 -19.01 0.46
N HIS A 343 12.77 -20.05 1.25
CA HIS A 343 11.97 -20.46 2.40
C HIS A 343 12.43 -19.73 3.66
N VAL A 344 11.57 -18.95 4.30
CA VAL A 344 11.87 -18.29 5.58
C VAL A 344 10.90 -18.77 6.63
N VAL A 345 11.40 -19.47 7.64
CA VAL A 345 10.57 -20.01 8.72
C VAL A 345 11.06 -19.50 10.07
N ALA A 346 10.15 -18.95 10.87
CA ALA A 346 10.39 -18.65 12.29
C ALA A 346 9.57 -19.60 13.16
N ALA A 347 10.23 -20.45 13.93
CA ALA A 347 9.57 -21.41 14.80
C ALA A 347 9.57 -20.97 16.26
N SER A 348 8.48 -21.24 16.97
CA SER A 348 8.37 -21.12 18.42
C SER A 348 7.70 -22.37 19.01
N ASP A 349 7.79 -22.53 20.33
CA ASP A 349 7.27 -23.66 21.09
C ASP A 349 6.38 -23.17 22.25
N LEU A 350 5.45 -22.27 21.96
CA LEU A 350 4.52 -21.69 22.92
C LEU A 350 3.21 -22.49 23.00
N GLY A 351 3.31 -23.82 22.99
CA GLY A 351 2.16 -24.73 23.13
C GLY A 351 1.36 -24.96 21.85
N GLY A 352 1.88 -24.59 20.70
CA GLY A 352 1.22 -24.73 19.40
C GLY A 352 0.20 -23.64 19.08
N LEU A 353 -0.14 -22.75 20.02
CA LEU A 353 -1.10 -21.66 19.83
C LEU A 353 -0.48 -20.26 20.03
N PHE A 354 0.83 -20.16 19.87
CA PHE A 354 1.65 -18.97 20.14
C PHE A 354 1.42 -18.41 21.55
N GLY A 355 1.18 -19.28 22.53
CA GLY A 355 1.01 -18.89 23.93
C GLY A 355 -0.31 -18.20 24.25
N ARG A 356 -1.31 -18.24 23.34
CA ARG A 356 -2.62 -17.57 23.52
C ARG A 356 -3.48 -18.17 24.64
N GLU A 357 -3.19 -19.40 25.07
CA GLU A 357 -3.84 -20.01 26.23
C GLU A 357 -3.20 -19.56 27.56
N GLY A 358 -2.03 -18.91 27.49
CA GLY A 358 -1.23 -18.50 28.64
C GLY A 358 -0.52 -19.67 29.32
N SER A 359 0.57 -19.35 30.02
CA SER A 359 1.22 -20.25 30.97
C SER A 359 1.32 -19.54 32.31
N ALA A 360 0.99 -20.24 33.39
CA ALA A 360 1.07 -19.71 34.76
C ALA A 360 2.48 -19.83 35.37
N ASP A 361 3.50 -19.95 34.53
CA ASP A 361 4.90 -20.00 34.97
C ASP A 361 5.33 -18.68 35.62
N ASP A 362 6.15 -18.78 36.66
CA ASP A 362 6.70 -17.60 37.34
C ASP A 362 7.72 -16.84 36.48
N ASP A 363 8.40 -17.55 35.57
CA ASP A 363 9.40 -17.03 34.64
C ASP A 363 8.78 -16.67 33.27
N LEU A 364 9.44 -15.79 32.52
CA LEU A 364 8.98 -15.29 31.22
C LEU A 364 9.81 -15.88 30.08
N ARG A 365 9.16 -16.16 28.94
CA ARG A 365 9.85 -16.53 27.70
C ARG A 365 9.83 -15.36 26.72
N LEU A 366 11.01 -14.95 26.25
CA LEU A 366 11.19 -13.85 25.29
C LEU A 366 11.29 -14.42 23.87
N VAL A 367 10.15 -14.90 23.37
CA VAL A 367 9.99 -15.58 22.09
C VAL A 367 8.66 -15.21 21.43
N GLY A 368 8.55 -15.44 20.12
CA GLY A 368 7.32 -15.28 19.32
C GLY A 368 7.29 -14.01 18.47
N GLY A 369 8.31 -13.15 18.59
CA GLY A 369 8.45 -11.93 17.77
C GLY A 369 8.71 -12.21 16.29
N GLY A 370 9.20 -13.41 15.96
CA GLY A 370 9.42 -13.89 14.60
C GLY A 370 8.17 -13.82 13.71
N VAL A 371 6.97 -13.89 14.29
CA VAL A 371 5.72 -13.73 13.53
C VAL A 371 5.63 -12.35 12.86
N GLY A 372 5.94 -11.28 13.61
CA GLY A 372 5.97 -9.92 13.08
C GLY A 372 7.08 -9.71 12.06
N MET A 373 8.27 -10.26 12.31
CA MET A 373 9.42 -10.22 11.41
C MET A 373 9.07 -10.81 10.04
N VAL A 374 8.57 -12.05 10.04
CA VAL A 374 8.28 -12.81 8.82
C VAL A 374 7.18 -12.13 8.01
N LYS A 375 6.10 -11.66 8.66
CA LYS A 375 5.01 -10.97 7.95
C LYS A 375 5.46 -9.65 7.33
N SER A 376 6.26 -8.84 8.02
CA SER A 376 6.83 -7.62 7.45
C SER A 376 7.75 -7.93 6.27
N LEU A 377 8.60 -8.97 6.39
CA LEU A 377 9.46 -9.42 5.31
C LEU A 377 8.67 -9.88 4.07
N SER A 378 7.54 -10.58 4.25
CA SER A 378 6.66 -10.97 3.13
C SER A 378 6.07 -9.77 2.37
N LYS A 379 5.93 -8.60 3.02
CA LYS A 379 5.52 -7.36 2.36
C LYS A 379 6.68 -6.70 1.60
N GLU A 380 7.91 -6.85 2.09
CA GLU A 380 9.13 -6.33 1.42
C GLU A 380 9.54 -7.20 0.22
N ARG A 381 9.39 -8.52 0.32
CA ARG A 381 9.76 -9.49 -0.72
C ARG A 381 8.64 -10.53 -0.88
N THR A 382 7.70 -10.23 -1.78
CA THR A 382 6.49 -11.03 -2.00
C THR A 382 6.74 -12.41 -2.62
N SER A 383 7.91 -12.64 -3.22
CA SER A 383 8.26 -13.96 -3.74
C SER A 383 8.66 -14.97 -2.67
N LEU A 384 9.05 -14.52 -1.46
CA LEU A 384 9.53 -15.42 -0.41
C LEU A 384 8.42 -16.34 0.13
N ARG A 385 8.78 -17.59 0.42
CA ARG A 385 7.90 -18.57 1.05
C ARG A 385 8.08 -18.49 2.56
N ALA A 386 7.25 -17.68 3.18
CA ALA A 386 7.43 -17.18 4.54
C ALA A 386 6.41 -17.77 5.51
N LYS A 387 6.87 -18.38 6.61
CA LYS A 387 6.04 -19.00 7.65
C LYS A 387 6.53 -18.66 9.05
N ALA A 388 5.59 -18.49 9.97
CA ALA A 388 5.82 -18.53 11.40
C ALA A 388 5.03 -19.73 11.96
N VAL A 389 5.70 -20.64 12.63
CA VAL A 389 5.13 -21.93 13.07
C VAL A 389 5.31 -22.09 14.57
N ASP A 390 4.21 -22.22 15.30
CA ASP A 390 4.26 -22.55 16.72
C ASP A 390 4.02 -24.04 16.96
N LEU A 391 4.83 -24.64 17.81
CA LEU A 391 4.87 -26.07 18.06
C LEU A 391 4.51 -26.38 19.52
N ASP A 392 3.99 -27.57 19.76
CA ASP A 392 3.80 -28.08 21.12
C ASP A 392 5.09 -28.77 21.62
N PRO A 393 5.82 -28.20 22.60
CA PRO A 393 7.07 -28.78 23.12
C PRO A 393 6.87 -30.09 23.87
N SER A 394 5.63 -30.53 24.15
CA SER A 394 5.36 -31.84 24.77
C SER A 394 5.71 -33.02 23.85
N ARG A 395 5.79 -32.77 22.53
CA ARG A 395 6.04 -33.77 21.49
C ARG A 395 7.53 -33.92 21.18
N ASN A 396 7.91 -35.04 20.56
CA ASN A 396 9.33 -35.35 20.36
C ASN A 396 9.92 -34.64 19.13
N ALA A 397 11.25 -34.48 19.12
CA ALA A 397 11.96 -33.70 18.09
C ALA A 397 11.70 -34.14 16.64
N ASN A 398 11.48 -35.44 16.39
CA ASN A 398 11.22 -35.94 15.04
C ASN A 398 9.79 -35.59 14.58
N GLU A 399 8.82 -35.62 15.48
CA GLU A 399 7.44 -35.20 15.21
C GLU A 399 7.39 -33.70 14.91
N LEU A 400 8.05 -32.91 15.75
CA LEU A 400 8.15 -31.46 15.56
C LEU A 400 8.85 -31.09 14.24
N ALA A 401 9.93 -31.78 13.90
CA ALA A 401 10.61 -31.59 12.63
C ALA A 401 9.76 -32.00 11.43
N ALA A 402 8.91 -33.03 11.57
CA ALA A 402 8.00 -33.45 10.51
C ALA A 402 6.92 -32.40 10.24
N ASP A 403 6.35 -31.80 11.28
CA ASP A 403 5.35 -30.72 11.14
C ASP A 403 5.96 -29.47 10.49
N LEU A 404 7.16 -29.06 10.93
CA LEU A 404 7.90 -27.97 10.30
C LEU A 404 8.22 -28.26 8.84
N PHE A 405 8.69 -29.47 8.53
CA PHE A 405 9.01 -29.85 7.16
C PHE A 405 7.77 -29.81 6.26
N ALA A 406 6.62 -30.23 6.77
CA ALA A 406 5.36 -30.18 6.05
C ALA A 406 4.95 -28.75 5.67
N GLU A 407 5.21 -27.75 6.53
CA GLU A 407 5.01 -26.33 6.20
C GLU A 407 6.07 -25.75 5.27
N ILE A 408 7.34 -26.17 5.41
CA ILE A 408 8.43 -25.73 4.53
C ILE A 408 8.15 -26.16 3.09
N GLU A 409 7.78 -27.42 2.87
CA GLU A 409 7.52 -27.89 1.51
C GLU A 409 6.22 -27.36 0.92
N LEU A 410 5.28 -26.85 1.73
CA LEU A 410 3.95 -26.39 1.30
C LEU A 410 3.98 -25.13 0.42
N ASP A 411 3.41 -25.21 -0.79
CA ASP A 411 3.28 -24.05 -1.68
C ASP A 411 2.02 -23.23 -1.31
N GLY A 412 2.24 -22.01 -0.83
CA GLY A 412 1.22 -21.12 -0.28
C GLY A 412 0.86 -21.45 1.18
N GLY A 413 -0.43 -21.28 1.52
CA GLY A 413 -0.91 -21.46 2.90
C GLY A 413 -0.69 -20.22 3.78
N ARG A 414 -1.37 -20.19 4.93
CA ARG A 414 -1.24 -19.12 5.93
C ARG A 414 0.21 -18.91 6.39
N VAL A 415 0.58 -17.66 6.66
CA VAL A 415 1.90 -17.31 7.22
C VAL A 415 2.01 -17.71 8.68
N GLU A 416 0.98 -17.51 9.49
CA GLU A 416 0.95 -17.88 10.92
C GLU A 416 0.21 -19.22 11.11
N VAL A 417 0.92 -20.24 11.58
CA VAL A 417 0.40 -21.61 11.73
C VAL A 417 0.80 -22.17 13.09
N GLY A 418 -0.09 -22.95 13.71
CA GLY A 418 0.12 -23.57 15.00
C GLY A 418 -0.09 -25.09 14.96
N TYR A 419 0.63 -25.84 15.79
CA TYR A 419 0.53 -27.30 15.92
C TYR A 419 0.30 -27.77 17.36
N PRO A 420 -0.80 -27.38 18.03
CA PRO A 420 -1.16 -27.95 19.32
C PRO A 420 -1.45 -29.46 19.16
N ASP A 421 -0.87 -30.30 20.01
CA ASP A 421 -1.00 -31.76 19.94
C ASP A 421 -0.65 -32.38 18.56
N GLY A 422 0.07 -31.64 17.70
CA GLY A 422 0.38 -32.05 16.32
C GLY A 422 -0.73 -31.85 15.29
N GLU A 423 -1.83 -31.22 15.67
CA GLU A 423 -2.89 -30.85 14.75
C GLU A 423 -2.69 -29.45 14.21
N ARG A 424 -2.89 -29.23 12.91
CA ARG A 424 -2.63 -27.94 12.28
C ARG A 424 -3.78 -26.95 12.51
N PHE A 425 -3.46 -25.78 13.06
CA PHE A 425 -4.36 -24.66 13.27
C PHE A 425 -3.85 -23.39 12.57
N VAL A 426 -4.80 -22.56 12.14
CA VAL A 426 -4.57 -21.21 11.60
C VAL A 426 -5.31 -20.19 12.47
N PHE A 427 -4.99 -18.90 12.33
CA PHE A 427 -5.51 -17.87 13.22
C PHE A 427 -6.36 -16.85 12.45
N HIS A 428 -7.60 -16.69 12.89
CA HIS A 428 -8.58 -15.78 12.30
C HIS A 428 -8.79 -14.52 13.14
N THR A 429 -9.04 -13.41 12.46
CA THR A 429 -9.41 -12.15 13.10
C THR A 429 -10.94 -12.04 13.19
N VAL A 430 -11.49 -12.15 14.39
CA VAL A 430 -12.94 -12.22 14.61
C VAL A 430 -13.43 -10.97 15.33
N ALA A 431 -14.50 -10.39 14.81
CA ALA A 431 -15.21 -9.28 15.42
C ALA A 431 -15.80 -9.68 16.78
N GLU A 432 -15.54 -8.90 17.82
CA GLU A 432 -16.11 -9.17 19.13
C GLU A 432 -16.35 -7.86 19.89
N ASP A 433 -17.59 -7.65 20.33
CA ASP A 433 -17.95 -6.51 21.16
C ASP A 433 -17.42 -6.65 22.59
N VAL A 434 -17.15 -5.51 23.23
CA VAL A 434 -16.80 -5.48 24.65
C VAL A 434 -18.06 -5.38 25.51
N ALA A 435 -18.26 -6.35 26.39
CA ALA A 435 -19.17 -6.18 27.51
C ALA A 435 -18.50 -5.26 28.56
N THR A 436 -18.96 -4.01 28.65
CA THR A 436 -18.48 -3.07 29.65
C THR A 436 -19.03 -3.43 31.04
N ASP A 437 -18.17 -3.47 32.05
CA ASP A 437 -18.58 -3.66 33.44
C ASP A 437 -18.69 -2.30 34.15
N ALA A 438 -19.90 -1.96 34.59
CA ALA A 438 -20.18 -0.71 35.30
C ALA A 438 -19.39 -0.59 36.62
N ALA A 439 -19.14 -1.70 37.33
CA ALA A 439 -18.34 -1.69 38.55
C ALA A 439 -16.86 -1.39 38.25
N ARG A 440 -16.37 -1.84 37.10
CA ARG A 440 -15.01 -1.52 36.64
C ARG A 440 -14.87 -0.06 36.26
N GLU A 441 -15.86 0.50 35.56
CA GLU A 441 -15.90 1.92 35.23
C GLU A 441 -15.93 2.81 36.49
N GLU A 442 -16.69 2.44 37.52
CA GLU A 442 -16.67 3.11 38.82
C GLU A 442 -15.30 2.97 39.51
N ALA A 443 -14.65 1.80 39.38
CA ALA A 443 -13.32 1.56 39.92
C ALA A 443 -12.20 2.37 39.24
N LEU A 444 -12.47 3.09 38.13
CA LEU A 444 -11.54 4.04 37.51
C LEU A 444 -11.56 5.44 38.16
N ALA A 445 -12.36 5.66 39.21
CA ALA A 445 -12.32 6.88 40.00
C ALA A 445 -11.22 6.84 41.08
N GLY A 446 -10.54 7.97 41.28
CA GLY A 446 -9.49 8.14 42.26
C GLY A 446 -8.27 7.24 42.03
N VAL A 447 -7.93 6.92 40.77
CA VAL A 447 -6.82 6.03 40.42
C VAL A 447 -5.50 6.77 40.21
N VAL A 448 -4.39 6.09 40.50
CA VAL A 448 -3.02 6.53 40.19
C VAL A 448 -2.52 5.69 39.01
N VAL A 449 -2.28 6.35 37.88
CA VAL A 449 -1.90 5.69 36.63
C VAL A 449 -0.52 6.16 36.21
N LEU A 450 0.39 5.21 35.99
CA LEU A 450 1.72 5.48 35.41
C LEU A 450 1.68 5.17 33.91
N ALA A 451 1.99 6.18 33.10
CA ALA A 451 1.95 6.09 31.65
C ALA A 451 3.30 6.45 30.99
N THR A 452 3.87 5.52 30.23
CA THR A 452 5.10 5.75 29.46
C THR A 452 4.75 6.28 28.07
N GLY A 453 5.54 7.24 27.57
CA GLY A 453 5.19 7.99 26.36
C GLY A 453 3.93 8.86 26.54
N GLY A 454 3.53 9.15 27.78
CA GLY A 454 2.20 9.68 28.11
C GLY A 454 1.96 11.17 27.79
N ALA A 455 3.00 11.92 27.42
CA ALA A 455 2.88 13.36 27.18
C ALA A 455 2.57 13.74 25.71
N ARG A 456 2.60 12.78 24.78
CA ARG A 456 2.40 13.04 23.34
C ARG A 456 1.60 11.93 22.66
N GLY A 457 1.15 12.21 21.44
CA GLY A 457 0.60 11.23 20.51
C GLY A 457 -0.60 10.48 21.06
N ILE A 458 -0.67 9.18 20.72
CA ILE A 458 -1.80 8.30 21.04
C ILE A 458 -1.98 8.14 22.55
N THR A 459 -0.89 7.99 23.29
CA THR A 459 -0.93 7.81 24.75
C THR A 459 -1.56 9.00 25.43
N ALA A 460 -1.14 10.23 25.09
CA ALA A 460 -1.78 11.42 25.63
C ALA A 460 -3.25 11.52 25.21
N GLU A 461 -3.59 11.11 23.98
CA GLU A 461 -4.97 11.13 23.48
C GLU A 461 -5.91 10.24 24.29
N VAL A 462 -5.53 8.99 24.53
CA VAL A 462 -6.41 8.06 25.25
C VAL A 462 -6.43 8.30 26.76
N LEU A 463 -5.36 8.86 27.34
CA LEU A 463 -5.33 9.24 28.76
C LEU A 463 -6.37 10.29 29.14
N ARG A 464 -6.97 11.00 28.17
CA ARG A 464 -8.11 11.91 28.40
C ARG A 464 -9.30 11.19 29.04
N GLU A 465 -9.49 9.90 28.76
CA GLU A 465 -10.55 9.10 29.39
C GLU A 465 -10.30 8.84 30.89
N LEU A 466 -9.04 8.97 31.34
CA LEU A 466 -8.61 8.83 32.72
C LEU A 466 -8.33 10.19 33.40
N ALA A 467 -8.38 11.30 32.64
CA ALA A 467 -8.15 12.65 33.12
C ALA A 467 -9.38 13.20 33.87
N ARG A 468 -9.73 12.58 35.01
CA ARG A 468 -10.93 12.86 35.80
C ARG A 468 -10.57 13.49 37.15
N PRO A 469 -11.48 14.24 37.78
CA PRO A 469 -11.31 14.73 39.14
C PRO A 469 -10.90 13.62 40.12
N GLY A 470 -9.81 13.84 40.84
CA GLY A 470 -9.28 12.89 41.84
C GLY A 470 -8.33 11.82 41.28
N ASN A 471 -8.23 11.66 39.96
CA ASN A 471 -7.23 10.79 39.36
C ASN A 471 -5.85 11.47 39.34
N VAL A 472 -4.79 10.67 39.45
CA VAL A 472 -3.40 11.09 39.30
C VAL A 472 -2.81 10.41 38.08
N LEU A 473 -2.34 11.19 37.12
CA LEU A 473 -1.63 10.72 35.94
C LEU A 473 -0.15 11.04 36.10
N VAL A 474 0.66 9.98 36.25
CA VAL A 474 2.12 10.07 36.26
C VAL A 474 2.61 9.74 34.86
N LEU A 475 3.13 10.73 34.16
CA LEU A 475 3.60 10.62 32.78
C LEU A 475 5.12 10.53 32.76
N THR A 476 5.66 9.73 31.84
CA THR A 476 7.12 9.68 31.62
C THR A 476 7.50 9.59 30.16
N GLY A 477 8.65 10.17 29.81
CA GLY A 477 9.27 10.14 28.50
C GLY A 477 10.69 10.71 28.55
N ARG A 478 11.46 10.60 27.47
CA ARG A 478 12.88 11.03 27.46
C ARG A 478 13.07 12.55 27.45
N SER A 479 12.14 13.28 26.85
CA SER A 479 12.27 14.73 26.66
C SER A 479 12.03 15.49 27.97
N PRO A 480 12.81 16.53 28.29
CA PRO A 480 12.49 17.40 29.40
C PRO A 480 11.19 18.18 29.12
N LEU A 481 10.40 18.44 30.16
CA LEU A 481 9.20 19.28 30.10
C LEU A 481 9.40 20.52 30.98
N PRO A 482 9.82 21.67 30.43
CA PRO A 482 9.85 22.93 31.14
C PRO A 482 8.44 23.41 31.49
N GLU A 483 8.31 24.38 32.40
CA GLU A 483 7.01 24.98 32.74
C GLU A 483 6.41 25.81 31.60
N SER A 484 7.26 26.39 30.75
CA SER A 484 6.86 27.18 29.58
C SER A 484 7.87 27.05 28.44
N GLU A 485 7.41 27.31 27.21
CA GLU A 485 8.27 27.40 26.04
C GLU A 485 9.21 28.63 26.13
N PRO A 486 10.47 28.56 25.66
CA PRO A 486 11.36 29.71 25.55
C PRO A 486 10.77 30.86 24.70
N ALA A 487 10.99 32.11 25.13
CA ALA A 487 10.44 33.29 24.47
C ALA A 487 10.85 33.45 23.00
N GLU A 488 12.04 32.97 22.65
CA GLU A 488 12.61 33.03 21.29
C GLU A 488 11.81 32.19 20.28
N THR A 489 11.25 31.06 20.72
CA THR A 489 10.46 30.19 19.85
C THR A 489 8.96 30.40 20.03
N ALA A 490 8.50 30.85 21.21
CA ALA A 490 7.09 31.00 21.55
C ALA A 490 6.29 31.91 20.57
N ALA A 491 6.94 32.91 19.96
CA ALA A 491 6.32 33.80 18.98
C ALA A 491 6.23 33.21 17.55
N LEU A 492 6.93 32.10 17.28
CA LEU A 492 7.02 31.49 15.94
C LEU A 492 5.92 30.43 15.79
N ALA A 493 4.86 30.73 15.05
CA ALA A 493 3.62 29.95 15.07
C ALA A 493 3.75 28.52 14.52
N ASP A 494 4.51 28.33 13.45
CA ASP A 494 4.53 27.09 12.68
C ASP A 494 5.95 26.58 12.36
N ALA A 495 6.00 25.39 11.74
CA ALA A 495 7.24 24.73 11.36
C ALA A 495 8.07 25.54 10.37
N GLU A 496 7.44 26.35 9.52
CA GLU A 496 8.11 27.18 8.52
C GLU A 496 8.79 28.38 9.17
N ALA A 497 8.08 29.08 10.06
CA ALA A 497 8.63 30.18 10.86
C ALA A 497 9.80 29.71 11.74
N LEU A 498 9.68 28.53 12.37
CA LEU A 498 10.76 27.91 13.14
C LEU A 498 11.96 27.56 12.25
N ARG A 499 11.72 26.97 11.07
CA ARG A 499 12.78 26.65 10.11
C ARG A 499 13.50 27.91 9.63
N ALA A 500 12.75 28.93 9.25
CA ALA A 500 13.30 30.21 8.81
C ALA A 500 14.16 30.87 9.90
N HIS A 501 13.73 30.82 11.16
CA HIS A 501 14.48 31.31 12.30
C HIS A 501 15.83 30.60 12.46
N PHE A 502 15.85 29.26 12.46
CA PHE A 502 17.11 28.51 12.60
C PHE A 502 18.03 28.65 11.38
N VAL A 503 17.46 28.72 10.16
CA VAL A 503 18.23 29.03 8.94
C VAL A 503 18.88 30.42 9.03
N ALA A 504 18.15 31.42 9.54
CA ALA A 504 18.68 32.77 9.73
C ALA A 504 19.86 32.78 10.73
N GLN A 505 19.79 32.01 11.82
CA GLN A 505 20.92 31.86 12.76
C GLN A 505 22.17 31.26 12.10
N VAL A 506 22.00 30.29 11.19
CA VAL A 506 23.11 29.71 10.44
C VAL A 506 23.71 30.74 9.47
N ARG A 507 22.85 31.47 8.73
CA ARG A 507 23.28 32.50 7.78
C ARG A 507 23.97 33.69 8.46
N SER A 508 23.55 34.06 9.67
CA SER A 508 24.18 35.13 10.45
C SER A 508 25.46 34.68 11.17
N GLY A 509 25.83 33.39 11.08
CA GLY A 509 26.97 32.81 11.79
C GLY A 509 26.75 32.63 13.30
N ALA A 510 25.53 32.83 13.80
CA ALA A 510 25.19 32.67 15.21
C ALA A 510 25.16 31.19 15.63
N ALA A 511 24.97 30.27 14.69
CA ALA A 511 25.03 28.82 14.91
C ALA A 511 25.62 28.09 13.69
N LYS A 512 26.20 26.91 13.92
CA LYS A 512 26.56 25.96 12.86
C LYS A 512 25.68 24.74 12.99
N MET A 513 24.76 24.55 12.04
CA MET A 513 23.82 23.42 12.03
C MET A 513 23.62 22.91 10.60
N THR A 514 23.50 21.60 10.42
CA THR A 514 23.09 20.99 9.15
C THR A 514 21.57 21.11 8.94
N PRO A 515 21.06 20.96 7.70
CA PRO A 515 19.61 20.90 7.46
C PRO A 515 18.93 19.83 8.33
N GLY A 516 19.51 18.62 8.43
CA GLY A 516 18.97 17.58 9.31
C GLY A 516 18.86 18.01 10.78
N GLU A 517 19.84 18.75 11.31
CA GLU A 517 19.83 19.28 12.68
C GLU A 517 18.78 20.39 12.86
N ILE A 518 18.59 21.25 11.87
CA ILE A 518 17.52 22.26 11.85
C ILE A 518 16.16 21.57 11.93
N GLY A 519 15.92 20.57 11.06
CA GLY A 519 14.70 19.78 11.08
C GLY A 519 14.43 19.14 12.45
N LYS A 520 15.46 18.57 13.09
CA LYS A 520 15.36 18.01 14.45
C LYS A 520 14.97 19.07 15.49
N ARG A 521 15.53 20.27 15.42
CA ARG A 521 15.17 21.37 16.35
C ARG A 521 13.73 21.85 16.15
N VAL A 522 13.29 22.02 14.90
CA VAL A 522 11.90 22.38 14.59
C VAL A 522 10.94 21.34 15.18
N GLN A 523 11.21 20.05 14.96
CA GLN A 523 10.39 18.97 15.52
C GLN A 523 10.44 18.90 17.04
N ALA A 524 11.58 19.25 17.66
CA ALA A 524 11.70 19.32 19.12
C ALA A 524 10.81 20.42 19.71
N VAL A 525 10.75 21.61 19.08
CA VAL A 525 9.88 22.71 19.53
C VAL A 525 8.40 22.34 19.35
N ILE A 526 8.02 21.80 18.18
CA ILE A 526 6.64 21.34 17.93
C ILE A 526 6.24 20.26 18.94
N GLY A 527 7.14 19.31 19.20
CA GLY A 527 6.91 18.26 20.19
C GLY A 527 6.79 18.79 21.62
N LEU A 528 7.55 19.82 21.98
CA LEU A 528 7.42 20.49 23.28
C LEU A 528 6.05 21.17 23.43
N ARG A 529 5.58 21.88 22.40
CA ARG A 529 4.24 22.50 22.40
C ARG A 529 3.15 21.47 22.62
N GLU A 530 3.20 20.39 21.85
CA GLU A 530 2.28 19.26 22.01
C GLU A 530 2.29 18.72 23.45
N MET A 531 3.47 18.56 24.07
CA MET A 531 3.58 18.11 25.47
C MET A 531 2.92 19.07 26.46
N LEU A 532 3.20 20.37 26.33
CA LEU A 532 2.65 21.40 27.21
C LEU A 532 1.13 21.48 27.09
N ASP A 533 0.60 21.45 25.85
CA ASP A 533 -0.83 21.50 25.59
C ASP A 533 -1.55 20.25 26.09
N ASN A 534 -0.98 19.06 25.86
CA ASN A 534 -1.52 17.81 26.41
C ASN A 534 -1.56 17.85 27.95
N VAL A 535 -0.47 18.24 28.62
CA VAL A 535 -0.44 18.30 30.09
C VAL A 535 -1.44 19.32 30.64
N LYS A 536 -1.56 20.49 30.01
CA LYS A 536 -2.55 21.51 30.37
C LYS A 536 -3.98 20.97 30.21
N ASP A 537 -4.26 20.27 29.12
CA ASP A 537 -5.58 19.71 28.82
C ASP A 537 -5.97 18.57 29.78
N LEU A 538 -5.03 17.68 30.10
CA LEU A 538 -5.25 16.61 31.09
C LEU A 538 -5.54 17.20 32.48
N ARG A 539 -4.87 18.29 32.86
CA ARG A 539 -5.18 19.04 34.10
C ARG A 539 -6.56 19.71 34.04
N ALA A 540 -6.93 20.27 32.88
CA ALA A 540 -8.24 20.85 32.66
C ALA A 540 -9.38 19.82 32.74
N GLY A 541 -9.11 18.55 32.44
CA GLY A 541 -10.03 17.43 32.68
C GLY A 541 -10.27 17.11 34.17
N GLY A 542 -9.40 17.60 35.05
CA GLY A 542 -9.53 17.49 36.50
C GLY A 542 -8.53 16.54 37.16
N ALA A 543 -7.67 15.87 36.39
CA ALA A 543 -6.62 15.02 36.96
C ALA A 543 -5.42 15.84 37.46
N THR A 544 -4.76 15.32 38.50
CA THR A 544 -3.41 15.76 38.88
C THR A 544 -2.41 15.13 37.91
N VAL A 545 -1.55 15.95 37.29
CA VAL A 545 -0.58 15.46 36.30
C VAL A 545 0.85 15.75 36.73
N GLU A 546 1.62 14.67 36.90
CA GLU A 546 3.06 14.67 37.19
C GLU A 546 3.83 14.21 35.94
N TYR A 547 4.97 14.83 35.62
CA TYR A 547 5.81 14.43 34.50
C TYR A 547 7.25 14.16 34.97
N TYR A 548 7.82 13.05 34.51
CA TYR A 548 9.19 12.63 34.80
C TYR A 548 9.96 12.33 33.52
N ALA A 549 11.05 13.08 33.30
CA ALA A 549 11.93 12.88 32.15
C ALA A 549 12.86 11.68 32.40
N ILE A 550 12.42 10.48 32.02
CA ILE A 550 13.11 9.20 32.26
C ILE A 550 13.06 8.37 30.98
N ASP A 551 14.20 7.76 30.62
CA ASP A 551 14.22 6.74 29.57
C ASP A 551 13.59 5.46 30.11
N VAL A 552 12.60 4.91 29.41
CA VAL A 552 11.89 3.71 29.86
C VAL A 552 12.79 2.48 29.94
N THR A 553 13.97 2.52 29.31
CA THR A 553 14.97 1.44 29.32
C THR A 553 15.99 1.56 30.47
N ASP A 554 15.90 2.62 31.29
CA ASP A 554 16.73 2.85 32.47
C ASP A 554 16.15 2.13 33.70
N ASP A 555 16.77 1.02 34.10
CA ASP A 555 16.36 0.17 35.22
C ASP A 555 16.24 0.97 36.54
N GLU A 556 17.28 1.75 36.85
CA GLU A 556 17.34 2.54 38.08
C GLU A 556 16.38 3.73 38.05
N GLY A 557 16.26 4.38 36.88
CA GLY A 557 15.28 5.44 36.65
C GLY A 557 13.84 4.98 36.87
N ILE A 558 13.45 3.85 36.27
CA ILE A 558 12.10 3.28 36.43
C ILE A 558 11.88 2.78 37.86
N ARG A 559 12.86 2.12 38.48
CA ARG A 559 12.78 1.71 39.89
C ARG A 559 12.50 2.92 40.81
N ALA A 560 13.31 3.97 40.69
CA ALA A 560 13.16 5.18 41.49
C ALA A 560 11.82 5.89 41.25
N LEU A 561 11.33 5.88 40.00
CA LEU A 561 10.01 6.42 39.67
C LEU A 561 8.89 5.65 40.37
N VAL A 562 8.86 4.32 40.21
CA VAL A 562 7.81 3.46 40.79
C VAL A 562 7.81 3.52 42.32
N GLU A 563 8.97 3.44 42.95
CA GLU A 563 9.12 3.60 44.40
C GLU A 563 8.67 4.99 44.86
N GLY A 564 9.07 6.04 44.13
CA GLY A 564 8.73 7.42 44.44
C GLY A 564 7.23 7.70 44.35
N VAL A 565 6.56 7.20 43.31
CA VAL A 565 5.11 7.31 43.13
C VAL A 565 4.38 6.54 44.23
N THR A 566 4.81 5.32 44.52
CA THR A 566 4.23 4.50 45.59
C THR A 566 4.39 5.16 46.95
N LYS A 567 5.53 5.82 47.22
CA LYS A 567 5.76 6.57 48.44
C LYS A 567 4.87 7.81 48.57
N ARG A 568 4.64 8.56 47.48
CA ARG A 568 3.84 9.79 47.48
C ARG A 568 2.33 9.51 47.53
N HIS A 569 1.87 8.56 46.74
CA HIS A 569 0.44 8.30 46.52
C HIS A 569 -0.06 7.01 47.20
N GLY A 570 0.86 6.21 47.76
CA GLY A 570 0.55 4.95 48.45
C GLY A 570 0.24 3.77 47.53
N ARG A 571 0.05 3.99 46.23
CA ARG A 571 -0.40 2.97 45.26
C ARG A 571 -0.10 3.37 43.81
N ILE A 572 -0.08 2.37 42.94
CA ILE A 572 -0.22 2.49 41.48
C ILE A 572 -1.33 1.52 41.10
N ASP A 573 -2.40 2.01 40.49
CA ASP A 573 -3.56 1.21 40.11
C ASP A 573 -3.50 0.75 38.66
N GLY A 574 -2.78 1.47 37.81
CA GLY A 574 -2.83 1.26 36.38
C GLY A 574 -1.52 1.57 35.70
N ILE A 575 -1.19 0.75 34.70
CA ILE A 575 -0.08 0.99 33.78
C ILE A 575 -0.62 1.17 32.37
N VAL A 576 -0.12 2.21 31.69
CA VAL A 576 -0.30 2.42 30.25
C VAL A 576 1.09 2.50 29.61
N HIS A 577 1.54 1.44 28.96
CA HIS A 577 2.82 1.42 28.28
C HIS A 577 2.64 1.83 26.81
N GLY A 578 2.85 3.13 26.54
CA GLY A 578 2.77 3.71 25.20
C GLY A 578 4.11 4.21 24.65
N ALA A 579 5.22 3.91 25.33
CA ALA A 579 6.55 4.26 24.85
C ALA A 579 6.90 3.49 23.57
N GLY A 580 7.52 4.18 22.63
CA GLY A 580 7.97 3.58 21.38
C GLY A 580 8.78 4.55 20.55
N VAL A 581 9.59 4.00 19.65
CA VAL A 581 10.30 4.74 18.60
C VAL A 581 10.03 4.02 17.29
N ILE A 582 9.91 4.80 16.21
CA ILE A 582 9.78 4.32 14.84
C ILE A 582 11.06 4.74 14.11
N GLU A 583 11.79 3.77 13.57
CA GLU A 583 13.03 4.00 12.79
C GLU A 583 12.96 3.21 11.47
N ASP A 584 11.85 3.32 10.74
CA ASP A 584 11.52 2.47 9.59
C ASP A 584 12.61 2.45 8.49
N LYS A 585 13.00 1.24 8.11
CA LYS A 585 13.96 0.93 7.04
C LYS A 585 13.67 -0.47 6.50
N LEU A 586 13.87 -0.64 5.19
CA LEU A 586 13.91 -1.98 4.61
C LEU A 586 14.94 -2.84 5.35
N LEU A 587 14.67 -4.14 5.44
CA LEU A 587 15.50 -5.08 6.21
C LEU A 587 17.00 -4.96 5.85
N ALA A 588 17.32 -4.83 4.56
CA ALA A 588 18.69 -4.73 4.07
C ALA A 588 19.44 -3.47 4.57
N ASP A 589 18.72 -2.36 4.75
CA ASP A 589 19.27 -1.07 5.18
C ASP A 589 19.16 -0.86 6.70
N LYS A 590 18.52 -1.80 7.40
CA LYS A 590 18.26 -1.68 8.84
C LYS A 590 19.53 -1.96 9.64
N ARG A 591 19.96 -0.96 10.42
CA ARG A 591 21.13 -1.12 11.31
C ARG A 591 20.77 -1.92 12.57
N SER A 592 21.75 -2.65 13.09
CA SER A 592 21.59 -3.47 14.29
C SER A 592 21.28 -2.66 15.55
N ASP A 593 21.96 -1.53 15.73
CA ASP A 593 21.73 -0.60 16.84
C ASP A 593 20.33 0.03 16.80
N SER A 594 19.82 0.31 15.59
CA SER A 594 18.47 0.81 15.33
C SER A 594 17.42 -0.22 15.72
N TRP A 595 17.59 -1.47 15.27
CA TRP A 595 16.73 -2.59 15.65
C TRP A 595 16.64 -2.72 17.17
N SER A 596 17.80 -2.72 17.86
CA SER A 596 17.84 -2.85 19.32
C SER A 596 17.13 -1.70 20.03
N ARG A 597 17.27 -0.45 19.59
CA ARG A 597 16.56 0.69 20.20
C ARG A 597 15.04 0.56 20.10
N VAL A 598 14.52 0.14 18.95
CA VAL A 598 13.07 -0.02 18.73
C VAL A 598 12.51 -1.13 19.62
N VAL A 599 13.18 -2.28 19.65
CA VAL A 599 12.76 -3.43 20.47
C VAL A 599 12.90 -3.13 21.96
N ASP A 600 14.03 -2.58 22.41
CA ASP A 600 14.26 -2.27 23.83
C ASP A 600 13.23 -1.28 24.38
N THR A 601 12.93 -0.21 23.65
CA THR A 601 12.00 0.84 24.13
C THR A 601 10.63 0.26 24.46
N LYS A 602 10.17 -0.73 23.68
CA LYS A 602 8.88 -1.40 23.86
C LYS A 602 8.98 -2.57 24.84
N VAL A 603 9.85 -3.54 24.54
CA VAL A 603 9.89 -4.82 25.25
C VAL A 603 10.60 -4.67 26.59
N VAL A 604 11.83 -4.14 26.62
CA VAL A 604 12.57 -3.94 27.89
C VAL A 604 11.87 -2.91 28.76
N GLY A 605 11.32 -1.85 28.15
CA GLY A 605 10.52 -0.86 28.88
C GLY A 605 9.28 -1.46 29.57
N MET A 606 8.54 -2.33 28.89
CA MET A 606 7.44 -3.09 29.49
C MET A 606 7.92 -4.02 30.60
N LEU A 607 9.04 -4.74 30.39
CA LEU A 607 9.60 -5.67 31.37
C LEU A 607 10.05 -4.97 32.65
N LEU A 608 10.58 -3.75 32.57
CA LEU A 608 10.92 -2.94 33.73
C LEU A 608 9.68 -2.51 34.52
N LEU A 609 8.59 -2.14 33.84
CA LEU A 609 7.33 -1.81 34.51
C LEU A 609 6.78 -3.02 35.26
N GLN A 610 6.69 -4.20 34.61
CA GLN A 610 6.16 -5.39 35.28
C GLN A 610 7.04 -5.86 36.46
N LYS A 611 8.36 -5.60 36.41
CA LYS A 611 9.32 -5.97 37.47
C LYS A 611 9.09 -5.21 38.76
N TYR A 612 8.76 -3.92 38.69
CA TYR A 612 8.71 -3.05 39.88
C TYR A 612 7.31 -2.75 40.40
N VAL A 613 6.26 -3.00 39.60
CA VAL A 613 4.88 -2.81 40.05
C VAL A 613 4.41 -3.97 40.93
N ASP A 614 3.55 -3.65 41.90
CA ASP A 614 2.87 -4.66 42.72
C ASP A 614 1.56 -5.11 42.04
N PRO A 615 1.51 -6.32 41.43
CA PRO A 615 0.30 -6.79 40.74
C PRO A 615 -0.89 -6.97 41.68
N ALA A 616 -0.69 -7.08 43.01
CA ALA A 616 -1.78 -7.16 43.96
C ALA A 616 -2.58 -5.85 44.09
N ARG A 617 -2.01 -4.73 43.64
CA ARG A 617 -2.63 -3.39 43.66
C ARG A 617 -3.09 -2.91 42.29
N LEU A 618 -2.63 -3.55 41.22
CA LEU A 618 -2.99 -3.18 39.86
C LEU A 618 -4.42 -3.60 39.52
N LYS A 619 -5.17 -2.67 38.92
CA LYS A 619 -6.47 -2.88 38.31
C LYS A 619 -6.34 -3.21 36.82
N PHE A 620 -5.35 -2.62 36.15
CA PHE A 620 -5.09 -2.85 34.72
C PHE A 620 -3.63 -2.64 34.33
N PHE A 621 -3.19 -3.34 33.27
CA PHE A 621 -1.90 -3.19 32.62
C PHE A 621 -2.10 -3.20 31.11
N ASN A 622 -2.17 -2.01 30.51
CA ASN A 622 -2.41 -1.84 29.08
C ASN A 622 -1.09 -1.53 28.38
N VAL A 623 -0.80 -2.21 27.26
CA VAL A 623 0.34 -1.91 26.41
C VAL A 623 -0.14 -1.54 25.01
N PHE A 624 0.55 -0.59 24.37
CA PHE A 624 0.23 -0.19 23.00
C PHE A 624 1.10 -0.97 22.03
N SER A 625 0.47 -1.99 21.47
CA SER A 625 0.97 -2.78 20.36
C SER A 625 0.59 -2.12 19.03
N SER A 626 0.74 -2.84 17.92
CA SER A 626 0.37 -2.35 16.58
C SER A 626 -0.10 -3.49 15.68
N VAL A 627 -1.01 -3.16 14.75
CA VAL A 627 -1.37 -4.05 13.64
C VAL A 627 -0.16 -4.46 12.79
N ALA A 628 0.93 -3.68 12.77
CA ALA A 628 2.18 -4.07 12.12
C ALA A 628 2.80 -5.34 12.72
N GLY A 629 2.65 -5.57 14.03
CA GLY A 629 3.05 -6.83 14.66
C GLY A 629 2.23 -8.03 14.17
N ARG A 630 0.96 -7.79 13.81
CA ARG A 630 0.01 -8.85 13.43
C ARG A 630 -0.05 -9.17 11.94
N TYR A 631 0.02 -8.15 11.08
CA TYR A 631 -0.15 -8.30 9.63
C TYR A 631 1.11 -7.92 8.85
N GLY A 632 2.14 -7.44 9.54
CA GLY A 632 3.37 -6.94 8.94
C GLY A 632 3.20 -5.59 8.25
N ASN A 633 4.29 -4.87 8.10
CA ASN A 633 4.37 -3.71 7.23
C ASN A 633 5.77 -3.58 6.63
N SER A 634 5.86 -3.14 5.39
CA SER A 634 7.15 -2.98 4.70
C SER A 634 8.03 -1.96 5.43
N GLY A 635 9.29 -2.32 5.72
CA GLY A 635 10.24 -1.47 6.41
C GLY A 635 10.11 -1.45 7.94
N GLN A 636 9.22 -2.27 8.51
CA GLN A 636 8.90 -2.29 9.94
C GLN A 636 9.18 -3.65 10.59
N SER A 637 10.21 -4.37 10.14
CA SER A 637 10.54 -5.71 10.61
C SER A 637 10.84 -5.76 12.11
N ASP A 638 11.60 -4.80 12.63
CA ASP A 638 11.93 -4.67 14.06
C ASP A 638 10.74 -4.19 14.91
N TYR A 639 10.00 -3.19 14.40
CA TYR A 639 8.81 -2.68 15.07
C TYR A 639 7.72 -3.75 15.17
N ALA A 640 7.52 -4.54 14.11
CA ALA A 640 6.59 -5.67 14.11
C ALA A 640 7.01 -6.73 15.13
N THR A 641 8.30 -7.11 15.17
CA THR A 641 8.85 -8.02 16.19
C THR A 641 8.63 -7.51 17.61
N ALA A 642 8.91 -6.23 17.88
CA ALA A 642 8.75 -5.65 19.20
C ALA A 642 7.29 -5.69 19.70
N ASN A 643 6.34 -5.30 18.86
CA ASN A 643 4.92 -5.30 19.20
C ASN A 643 4.38 -6.72 19.39
N GLU A 644 4.82 -7.65 18.55
CA GLU A 644 4.43 -9.04 18.65
C GLU A 644 4.95 -9.69 19.94
N LEU A 645 6.22 -9.45 20.32
CA LEU A 645 6.76 -9.88 21.61
C LEU A 645 5.93 -9.36 22.79
N MET A 646 5.52 -8.09 22.75
CA MET A 646 4.65 -7.53 23.80
C MET A 646 3.30 -8.24 23.87
N ASN A 647 2.70 -8.62 22.73
CA ASN A 647 1.45 -9.38 22.71
C ASN A 647 1.60 -10.71 23.46
N ARG A 648 2.69 -11.45 23.20
CA ARG A 648 2.99 -12.73 23.86
C ARG A 648 3.26 -12.54 25.35
N LEU A 649 4.06 -11.53 25.71
CA LEU A 649 4.36 -11.21 27.10
C LEU A 649 3.12 -10.79 27.90
N CYS A 650 2.21 -10.02 27.29
CA CYS A 650 0.95 -9.66 27.97
C CYS A 650 0.10 -10.90 28.29
N THR A 651 0.08 -11.88 27.38
CA THR A 651 -0.67 -13.12 27.62
C THR A 651 -0.04 -13.94 28.76
N ALA A 652 1.30 -14.03 28.79
CA ALA A 652 2.02 -14.65 29.91
C ALA A 652 1.77 -13.92 31.24
N LEU A 653 1.80 -12.58 31.26
CA LEU A 653 1.51 -11.80 32.47
C LEU A 653 0.06 -11.96 32.95
N GLN A 654 -0.90 -12.06 32.04
CA GLN A 654 -2.31 -12.29 32.39
C GLN A 654 -2.50 -13.60 33.16
N ALA A 655 -1.84 -14.67 32.70
CA ALA A 655 -1.84 -15.98 33.35
C ALA A 655 -1.10 -15.94 34.69
N ARG A 656 0.13 -15.40 34.71
CA ARG A 656 0.96 -15.26 35.92
C ARG A 656 0.30 -14.46 37.03
N TRP A 657 -0.43 -13.40 36.71
CA TRP A 657 -1.14 -12.59 37.72
C TRP A 657 -2.50 -13.16 38.13
N GLY A 658 -2.86 -14.36 37.64
CA GLY A 658 -4.04 -15.12 38.07
C GLY A 658 -5.35 -14.41 37.76
N GLN A 659 -5.44 -13.73 36.61
CA GLN A 659 -6.63 -12.98 36.19
C GLN A 659 -7.12 -11.94 37.22
N ARG A 660 -6.22 -11.39 38.04
CA ARG A 660 -6.54 -10.29 38.97
C ARG A 660 -6.41 -8.92 38.31
N VAL A 661 -5.40 -8.79 37.46
CA VAL A 661 -5.12 -7.58 36.68
C VAL A 661 -5.74 -7.77 35.30
N ALA A 662 -6.46 -6.77 34.79
CA ALA A 662 -6.87 -6.78 33.39
C ALA A 662 -5.67 -6.38 32.52
N VAL A 663 -5.14 -7.33 31.77
CA VAL A 663 -3.99 -7.10 30.88
C VAL A 663 -4.47 -7.05 29.44
N SER A 664 -4.04 -6.05 28.70
CA SER A 664 -4.39 -5.90 27.28
C SER A 664 -3.23 -5.38 26.46
N ALA A 665 -3.07 -5.93 25.27
CA ALA A 665 -2.19 -5.46 24.21
C ALA A 665 -3.06 -4.90 23.09
N LEU A 666 -3.08 -3.58 22.99
CA LEU A 666 -3.90 -2.86 22.01
C LEU A 666 -3.11 -2.75 20.70
N CYS A 667 -3.37 -3.65 19.76
CA CYS A 667 -2.79 -3.63 18.43
C CYS A 667 -3.45 -2.53 17.60
N TRP A 668 -2.97 -1.30 17.76
CA TRP A 668 -3.50 -0.13 17.08
C TRP A 668 -3.27 -0.17 15.57
N GLY A 669 -4.34 0.06 14.83
CA GLY A 669 -4.32 0.48 13.44
C GLY A 669 -3.68 1.86 13.27
N PRO A 670 -3.50 2.33 12.03
CA PRO A 670 -2.94 3.65 11.78
C PRO A 670 -3.85 4.76 12.35
N TRP A 671 -3.30 5.70 13.11
CA TRP A 671 -4.07 6.80 13.73
C TRP A 671 -4.01 8.06 12.88
N GLY A 672 -5.17 8.69 12.70
CA GLY A 672 -5.26 10.07 12.21
C GLY A 672 -4.80 11.10 13.26
N PRO A 673 -5.02 12.39 13.00
CA PRO A 673 -4.63 13.45 13.93
C PRO A 673 -5.22 13.26 15.33
N THR A 674 -4.39 13.51 16.35
CA THR A 674 -4.82 13.62 17.75
C THR A 674 -5.16 15.07 18.06
N LYS A 675 -5.66 15.37 19.27
CA LYS A 675 -6.10 16.73 19.62
C LYS A 675 -5.03 17.81 19.41
N PHE A 676 -3.77 17.50 19.70
CA PHE A 676 -2.64 18.44 19.59
C PHE A 676 -1.45 17.89 18.79
N GLY A 677 -1.62 16.74 18.13
CA GLY A 677 -0.56 16.07 17.39
C GLY A 677 -1.04 15.61 16.02
N ALA A 678 -0.12 15.48 15.06
CA ALA A 678 -0.44 15.13 13.68
C ALA A 678 -0.92 13.69 13.46
N GLY A 679 -0.90 12.83 14.49
CA GLY A 679 -1.21 11.39 14.36
C GLY A 679 0.02 10.54 14.01
N MET A 680 -0.20 9.33 13.49
CA MET A 680 0.87 8.42 13.04
C MET A 680 1.10 8.43 11.53
N VAL A 681 0.33 9.22 10.78
CA VAL A 681 0.19 9.07 9.33
C VAL A 681 0.28 10.43 8.65
N THR A 682 1.08 10.51 7.58
CA THR A 682 1.07 11.66 6.66
C THR A 682 -0.08 11.55 5.66
N ALA A 683 -0.49 12.65 5.04
CA ALA A 683 -1.55 12.62 4.00
C ALA A 683 -1.27 11.56 2.89
N ASP A 684 0.00 11.42 2.48
CA ASP A 684 0.41 10.44 1.46
C ASP A 684 0.37 8.99 1.96
N THR A 685 0.57 8.76 3.26
CA THR A 685 0.51 7.41 3.87
C THR A 685 -0.94 7.02 4.18
N GLU A 686 -1.79 8.01 4.48
CA GLU A 686 -3.23 7.84 4.69
C GLU A 686 -3.90 7.31 3.41
N ALA A 687 -3.56 7.88 2.26
CA ALA A 687 -4.03 7.40 0.96
C ALA A 687 -3.68 5.93 0.72
N LYS A 688 -2.45 5.50 1.04
CA LYS A 688 -2.01 4.10 0.90
C LYS A 688 -2.77 3.15 1.83
N PHE A 689 -3.08 3.56 3.06
CA PHE A 689 -3.89 2.75 3.96
C PHE A 689 -5.33 2.62 3.46
N ALA A 690 -5.90 3.70 2.94
CA ALA A 690 -7.23 3.69 2.35
C ALA A 690 -7.31 2.78 1.10
N GLU A 691 -6.31 2.81 0.22
CA GLU A 691 -6.18 1.90 -0.94
C GLU A 691 -6.16 0.41 -0.52
N GLN A 692 -5.64 0.11 0.67
CA GLN A 692 -5.59 -1.25 1.23
C GLN A 692 -6.82 -1.62 2.06
N GLY A 693 -7.86 -0.79 2.07
CA GLY A 693 -9.07 -1.01 2.87
C GLY A 693 -8.86 -0.85 4.38
N VAL A 694 -7.80 -0.17 4.82
CA VAL A 694 -7.50 0.14 6.22
C VAL A 694 -7.93 1.56 6.53
N ARG A 695 -8.86 1.74 7.46
CA ARG A 695 -9.30 3.06 7.91
C ARG A 695 -8.46 3.58 9.06
N LEU A 696 -8.26 4.90 9.08
CA LEU A 696 -7.58 5.54 10.20
C LEU A 696 -8.43 5.49 11.47
N VAL A 697 -7.77 5.16 12.58
CA VAL A 697 -8.36 5.30 13.92
C VAL A 697 -8.43 6.79 14.25
N SER A 698 -9.65 7.32 14.35
CA SER A 698 -9.87 8.69 14.80
C SER A 698 -9.62 8.82 16.30
N ALA A 699 -9.31 10.03 16.77
CA ALA A 699 -9.14 10.29 18.20
C ALA A 699 -10.35 9.86 19.03
N ALA A 700 -11.57 10.14 18.55
CA ALA A 700 -12.80 9.74 19.22
C ALA A 700 -12.97 8.22 19.28
N LEU A 701 -12.70 7.52 18.17
CA LEU A 701 -12.79 6.07 18.11
C LEU A 701 -11.76 5.40 19.02
N GLY A 702 -10.51 5.83 18.96
CA GLY A 702 -9.44 5.27 19.78
C GLY A 702 -9.66 5.50 21.28
N ARG A 703 -10.18 6.67 21.69
CA ARG A 703 -10.61 6.91 23.07
C ARG A 703 -11.74 5.98 23.51
N LYS A 704 -12.75 5.77 22.65
CA LYS A 704 -13.86 4.85 22.92
C LYS A 704 -13.37 3.42 23.11
N LEU A 705 -12.49 2.94 22.23
CA LEU A 705 -11.90 1.61 22.31
C LEU A 705 -11.09 1.44 23.60
N PHE A 706 -10.20 2.39 23.90
CA PHE A 706 -9.40 2.35 25.13
C PHE A 706 -10.26 2.33 26.39
N ARG A 707 -11.30 3.17 26.45
CA ARG A 707 -12.25 3.17 27.57
C ARG A 707 -12.97 1.83 27.72
N GLY A 708 -13.37 1.22 26.61
CA GLY A 708 -13.97 -0.12 26.58
C GLY A 708 -13.06 -1.13 27.25
N GLU A 709 -11.79 -1.18 26.87
CA GLU A 709 -10.80 -2.11 27.41
C GLU A 709 -10.46 -1.87 28.88
N LEU A 710 -10.44 -0.61 29.34
CA LEU A 710 -10.30 -0.29 30.77
C LEU A 710 -11.48 -0.82 31.60
N SER A 711 -12.65 -0.95 30.98
CA SER A 711 -13.89 -1.40 31.62
C SER A 711 -14.09 -2.91 31.51
N CYS A 712 -13.20 -3.64 30.84
CA CYS A 712 -13.20 -5.09 30.80
C CYS A 712 -12.88 -5.70 32.17
N ALA A 713 -13.52 -6.84 32.45
CA ALA A 713 -13.08 -7.74 33.52
C ALA A 713 -11.73 -8.38 33.14
N ALA A 714 -10.97 -8.83 34.12
CA ALA A 714 -9.78 -9.62 33.85
C ALA A 714 -10.16 -11.00 33.27
N GLY A 715 -9.26 -11.61 32.48
CA GLY A 715 -9.54 -12.87 31.78
C GLY A 715 -10.30 -12.72 30.46
N THR A 716 -10.53 -11.49 29.98
CA THR A 716 -10.91 -11.23 28.58
C THR A 716 -9.73 -11.47 27.63
N PRO A 717 -9.96 -11.54 26.30
CA PRO A 717 -8.87 -11.62 25.34
C PRO A 717 -7.82 -10.51 25.55
N VAL A 718 -6.54 -10.88 25.49
CA VAL A 718 -5.42 -9.97 25.76
C VAL A 718 -4.97 -9.25 24.48
N GLU A 719 -4.87 -9.96 23.36
CA GLU A 719 -4.46 -9.43 22.06
C GLU A 719 -5.69 -8.81 21.36
N ILE A 720 -5.78 -7.48 21.33
CA ILE A 720 -6.93 -6.74 20.80
C ILE A 720 -6.52 -5.95 19.56
N VAL A 721 -7.04 -6.32 18.39
CA VAL A 721 -6.85 -5.57 17.15
C VAL A 721 -7.83 -4.41 17.10
N CYS A 722 -7.28 -3.19 17.01
CA CYS A 722 -8.04 -1.94 17.11
C CYS A 722 -8.01 -1.20 15.77
N GLY A 723 -9.17 -1.09 15.11
CA GLY A 723 -9.32 -0.39 13.83
C GLY A 723 -10.19 -1.15 12.83
N GLU A 724 -10.67 -0.44 11.82
CA GLU A 724 -11.54 -0.99 10.78
C GLU A 724 -10.71 -1.37 9.55
N ALA A 725 -10.61 -2.66 9.25
CA ALA A 725 -10.09 -3.17 7.97
C ALA A 725 -10.57 -4.60 7.67
N LEU A 726 -10.30 -5.09 6.45
CA LEU A 726 -10.56 -6.47 6.01
C LEU A 726 -9.43 -7.42 6.43
N TRP A 727 -9.11 -7.45 7.72
CA TRP A 727 -7.94 -8.15 8.25
C TRP A 727 -7.92 -9.65 7.88
N ASP A 728 -9.03 -10.35 8.14
CA ASP A 728 -9.10 -11.80 7.97
C ASP A 728 -9.15 -12.22 6.49
N THR A 729 -9.97 -11.53 5.69
CA THR A 729 -10.10 -11.77 4.25
C THR A 729 -8.77 -11.63 3.53
N ARG A 730 -7.97 -10.62 3.87
CA ARG A 730 -6.65 -10.42 3.26
C ARG A 730 -5.67 -11.55 3.60
N GLU A 731 -5.69 -12.02 4.85
CA GLU A 731 -4.89 -13.17 5.24
C GLU A 731 -5.40 -14.47 4.59
N GLU A 732 -6.70 -14.58 4.28
CA GLU A 732 -7.29 -15.74 3.59
C GLU A 732 -6.81 -15.81 2.14
N GLU A 733 -6.87 -14.69 1.43
CA GLU A 733 -6.42 -14.56 0.04
C GLU A 733 -4.92 -14.84 -0.10
N LEU A 734 -4.09 -14.29 0.81
CA LEU A 734 -2.65 -14.56 0.84
C LEU A 734 -2.33 -15.99 1.30
N GLY A 735 -3.23 -16.59 2.08
CA GLY A 735 -3.05 -17.87 2.73
C GLY A 735 -3.55 -19.08 1.95
N VAL A 736 -3.89 -18.93 0.67
CA VAL A 736 -4.41 -20.04 -0.14
C VAL A 736 -3.32 -21.10 -0.35
N ILE A 737 -3.64 -22.36 -0.02
CA ILE A 737 -2.79 -23.51 -0.34
C ILE A 737 -2.97 -23.84 -1.83
N ARG A 738 -1.87 -23.81 -2.59
CA ARG A 738 -1.89 -24.25 -3.99
C ARG A 738 -2.05 -25.77 -4.04
N ARG A 739 -2.76 -26.28 -5.04
CA ARG A 739 -3.05 -27.73 -5.16
C ARG A 739 -2.36 -28.32 -6.38
N VAL A 740 -1.84 -29.54 -6.24
CA VAL A 740 -1.34 -30.33 -7.35
C VAL A 740 -2.53 -30.68 -8.24
N SER A 741 -2.64 -30.00 -9.37
CA SER A 741 -3.53 -30.42 -10.45
C SER A 741 -3.09 -31.82 -10.91
N VAL A 742 -3.93 -32.83 -10.71
CA VAL A 742 -3.82 -34.10 -11.46
C VAL A 742 -3.79 -33.70 -12.92
N GLU A 743 -2.70 -34.04 -13.63
CA GLU A 743 -2.54 -33.81 -15.06
C GLU A 743 -3.68 -34.48 -15.83
N THR A 744 -4.78 -33.76 -15.97
CA THR A 744 -5.60 -33.77 -17.16
C THR A 744 -5.10 -32.56 -17.94
N PRO A 745 -4.78 -32.65 -19.24
CA PRO A 745 -4.45 -31.45 -20.00
C PRO A 745 -5.69 -30.56 -19.98
N VAL A 746 -5.67 -29.51 -19.16
CA VAL A 746 -6.70 -28.47 -19.14
C VAL A 746 -6.09 -27.25 -19.80
N ASP A 747 -6.35 -27.10 -21.10
CA ASP A 747 -6.24 -25.81 -21.76
C ASP A 747 -7.16 -24.81 -21.03
N GLY A 748 -6.60 -23.98 -20.16
CA GLY A 748 -7.23 -22.82 -19.52
C GLY A 748 -8.36 -23.13 -18.53
N ALA A 749 -8.48 -22.33 -17.47
CA ALA A 749 -9.76 -22.24 -16.76
C ALA A 749 -10.75 -21.44 -17.64
N THR A 750 -12.03 -21.81 -17.65
CA THR A 750 -13.07 -20.93 -18.22
C THR A 750 -13.16 -19.67 -17.36
N VAL A 751 -12.80 -18.51 -17.91
CA VAL A 751 -12.71 -17.24 -17.15
C VAL A 751 -14.01 -16.42 -17.19
N GLY A 752 -14.89 -16.67 -18.16
CA GLY A 752 -16.19 -15.99 -18.27
C GLY A 752 -17.06 -16.61 -19.37
N PRO A 753 -18.37 -16.33 -19.39
CA PRO A 753 -19.29 -16.95 -20.33
C PRO A 753 -18.97 -16.53 -21.77
N LEU A 754 -18.78 -15.24 -22.06
CA LEU A 754 -18.55 -14.78 -23.43
C LEU A 754 -17.10 -15.02 -23.88
N ILE A 755 -16.12 -14.86 -23.00
CA ILE A 755 -14.70 -15.04 -23.30
C ILE A 755 -14.30 -16.53 -23.35
N GLY A 756 -14.91 -17.37 -22.52
CA GLY A 756 -14.63 -18.80 -22.46
C GLY A 756 -13.27 -19.10 -21.84
N PHE A 757 -12.46 -19.91 -22.52
CA PHE A 757 -11.11 -20.25 -22.10
C PHE A 757 -10.12 -19.18 -22.51
N SER A 758 -9.46 -18.56 -21.54
CA SER A 758 -8.39 -17.60 -21.78
C SER A 758 -7.46 -17.50 -20.58
N GLN A 759 -6.24 -17.04 -20.81
CA GLN A 759 -5.28 -16.72 -19.78
C GLN A 759 -4.83 -15.28 -20.00
N GLU A 760 -4.87 -14.51 -18.92
CA GLU A 760 -4.38 -13.14 -18.92
C GLU A 760 -2.87 -13.10 -19.21
N GLN A 761 -2.47 -12.14 -20.04
CA GLN A 761 -1.09 -11.88 -20.42
C GLN A 761 -0.72 -10.45 -20.03
N ALA A 762 0.49 -10.28 -19.50
CA ALA A 762 1.03 -8.96 -19.23
C ALA A 762 1.48 -8.28 -20.55
N GLY A 763 1.00 -7.06 -20.78
CA GLY A 763 1.46 -6.18 -21.84
C GLY A 763 2.78 -5.48 -21.49
N THR A 764 3.44 -4.92 -22.51
CA THR A 764 4.77 -4.30 -22.39
C THR A 764 4.80 -2.99 -21.59
N GLY A 765 3.64 -2.34 -21.37
CA GLY A 765 3.50 -1.07 -20.65
C GLY A 765 2.63 -1.19 -19.39
N GLY A 766 2.50 -2.39 -18.81
CA GLY A 766 1.62 -2.65 -17.66
C GLY A 766 0.14 -2.80 -18.04
N GLU A 767 -0.18 -2.81 -19.34
CA GLU A 767 -1.51 -3.20 -19.79
C GLU A 767 -1.78 -4.67 -19.51
N ARG A 768 -3.04 -5.01 -19.33
CA ARG A 768 -3.50 -6.39 -19.15
C ARG A 768 -4.20 -6.82 -20.43
N ILE A 769 -3.76 -7.95 -20.99
CA ILE A 769 -4.24 -8.44 -22.28
C ILE A 769 -4.94 -9.77 -22.06
N LEU A 770 -6.17 -9.88 -22.55
CA LEU A 770 -6.94 -11.12 -22.50
C LEU A 770 -7.28 -11.55 -23.94
N PRO A 771 -6.54 -12.52 -24.49
CA PRO A 771 -6.85 -13.10 -25.79
C PRO A 771 -8.20 -13.81 -25.76
N LEU A 772 -8.95 -13.77 -26.86
CA LEU A 772 -10.18 -14.55 -26.99
C LEU A 772 -10.39 -14.98 -28.43
N ARG A 773 -11.14 -16.07 -28.61
CA ARG A 773 -11.50 -16.58 -29.93
C ARG A 773 -13.00 -16.46 -30.14
N LEU A 774 -13.39 -15.59 -31.07
CA LEU A 774 -14.76 -15.47 -31.52
C LEU A 774 -15.03 -16.54 -32.58
N ASP A 775 -15.96 -17.46 -32.30
CA ASP A 775 -16.20 -18.67 -33.09
C ASP A 775 -17.71 -18.88 -33.28
N ALA A 776 -18.19 -18.95 -34.53
CA ALA A 776 -19.62 -19.07 -34.82
C ALA A 776 -20.24 -20.38 -34.30
N SER A 777 -19.47 -21.48 -34.17
CA SER A 777 -19.96 -22.75 -33.62
C SER A 777 -20.27 -22.67 -32.12
N ARG A 778 -19.55 -21.79 -31.40
CA ARG A 778 -19.74 -21.50 -29.98
C ARG A 778 -20.71 -20.35 -29.74
N HIS A 779 -20.54 -19.25 -30.46
CA HIS A 779 -21.24 -17.97 -30.29
C HIS A 779 -22.46 -17.91 -31.22
N ARG A 780 -23.53 -18.61 -30.83
CA ARG A 780 -24.71 -18.86 -31.68
C ARG A 780 -25.39 -17.59 -32.18
N TYR A 781 -25.28 -16.48 -31.45
CA TYR A 781 -25.83 -15.18 -31.85
C TYR A 781 -25.22 -14.64 -33.16
N LEU A 782 -24.02 -15.08 -33.55
CA LEU A 782 -23.39 -14.66 -34.81
C LEU A 782 -24.13 -15.18 -36.06
N HIS A 783 -24.90 -16.26 -35.95
CA HIS A 783 -25.76 -16.73 -37.04
C HIS A 783 -26.99 -15.84 -37.27
N GLU A 784 -27.29 -14.97 -36.30
CA GLU A 784 -28.53 -14.19 -36.25
C GLU A 784 -28.27 -12.68 -36.28
N HIS A 785 -27.01 -12.28 -36.36
CA HIS A 785 -26.57 -10.91 -36.58
C HIS A 785 -25.68 -10.86 -37.83
N VAL A 786 -26.35 -10.99 -38.98
CA VAL A 786 -25.75 -11.15 -40.31
C VAL A 786 -26.09 -9.94 -41.18
N LEU A 787 -25.08 -9.29 -41.74
CA LEU A 787 -25.22 -8.14 -42.65
C LEU A 787 -24.63 -8.50 -44.02
N ASP A 788 -25.42 -8.36 -45.09
CA ASP A 788 -25.04 -8.75 -46.46
C ASP A 788 -24.45 -10.19 -46.51
N GLY A 789 -25.07 -11.15 -45.80
CA GLY A 789 -24.65 -12.54 -45.73
C GLY A 789 -23.41 -12.82 -44.87
N LYS A 790 -22.88 -11.80 -44.16
CA LYS A 790 -21.69 -11.92 -43.31
C LYS A 790 -22.02 -11.80 -41.82
N PRO A 791 -21.55 -12.73 -40.98
CA PRO A 791 -21.61 -12.57 -39.53
C PRO A 791 -20.77 -11.39 -39.06
N VAL A 792 -21.39 -10.46 -38.34
CA VAL A 792 -20.72 -9.27 -37.80
C VAL A 792 -20.87 -9.26 -36.28
N LEU A 793 -19.79 -8.94 -35.56
CA LEU A 793 -19.84 -8.73 -34.11
C LEU A 793 -20.69 -7.48 -33.79
N PRO A 794 -21.82 -7.61 -33.07
CA PRO A 794 -22.63 -6.47 -32.67
C PRO A 794 -21.85 -5.55 -31.71
N ALA A 795 -22.11 -4.24 -31.78
CA ALA A 795 -21.49 -3.28 -30.87
C ALA A 795 -21.88 -3.55 -29.41
N ALA A 796 -23.11 -4.00 -29.14
CA ALA A 796 -23.59 -4.40 -27.82
C ALA A 796 -22.78 -5.57 -27.22
N VAL A 797 -22.45 -6.58 -28.03
CA VAL A 797 -21.64 -7.73 -27.61
C VAL A 797 -20.18 -7.32 -27.39
N ALA A 798 -19.64 -6.41 -28.22
CA ALA A 798 -18.30 -5.89 -28.02
C ALA A 798 -18.16 -5.10 -26.70
N LEU A 799 -19.22 -4.40 -26.27
CA LEU A 799 -19.28 -3.74 -24.96
C LEU A 799 -19.20 -4.79 -23.83
N GLU A 800 -20.05 -5.82 -23.90
CA GLU A 800 -20.07 -6.89 -22.90
C GLU A 800 -18.73 -7.65 -22.83
N LEU A 801 -18.08 -7.92 -23.97
CA LEU A 801 -16.74 -8.54 -24.00
C LEU A 801 -15.70 -7.74 -23.19
N MET A 802 -15.71 -6.41 -23.33
CA MET A 802 -14.78 -5.55 -22.60
C MET A 802 -15.14 -5.43 -21.11
N ALA A 803 -16.44 -5.39 -20.78
CA ALA A 803 -16.91 -5.38 -19.40
C ALA A 803 -16.62 -6.71 -18.67
N GLU A 804 -16.84 -7.86 -19.33
CA GLU A 804 -16.50 -9.19 -18.82
C GLU A 804 -15.00 -9.32 -18.58
N ALA A 805 -14.17 -8.86 -19.53
CA ALA A 805 -12.71 -8.85 -19.37
C ALA A 805 -12.25 -8.01 -18.17
N ALA A 806 -12.83 -6.82 -17.95
CA ALA A 806 -12.51 -6.01 -16.79
C ALA A 806 -12.93 -6.67 -15.47
N LYS A 807 -14.10 -7.31 -15.42
CA LYS A 807 -14.55 -8.09 -14.26
C LYS A 807 -13.58 -9.25 -13.94
N ILE A 808 -13.06 -9.92 -14.96
CA ILE A 808 -12.06 -11.00 -14.82
C ILE A 808 -10.74 -10.44 -14.28
N MET A 809 -10.29 -9.30 -14.82
CA MET A 809 -9.03 -8.68 -14.44
C MET A 809 -9.08 -8.12 -13.01
N TRP A 810 -10.22 -7.57 -12.57
CA TRP A 810 -10.39 -7.07 -11.20
C TRP A 810 -11.50 -7.81 -10.45
N PRO A 811 -11.22 -9.05 -9.97
CA PRO A 811 -12.16 -9.79 -9.12
C PRO A 811 -12.55 -8.96 -7.90
N GLY A 812 -13.83 -9.01 -7.52
CA GLY A 812 -14.38 -8.24 -6.40
C GLY A 812 -14.88 -6.84 -6.76
N TRP A 813 -14.56 -6.32 -7.95
CA TRP A 813 -15.08 -5.05 -8.45
C TRP A 813 -16.22 -5.25 -9.44
N ARG A 814 -17.19 -4.32 -9.45
CA ARG A 814 -18.33 -4.34 -10.37
C ARG A 814 -18.11 -3.30 -11.45
N VAL A 815 -18.20 -3.69 -12.72
CA VAL A 815 -18.29 -2.72 -13.82
C VAL A 815 -19.68 -2.07 -13.75
N VAL A 816 -19.74 -0.81 -13.34
CA VAL A 816 -21.01 -0.10 -13.12
C VAL A 816 -21.39 0.80 -14.28
N GLU A 817 -20.39 1.28 -15.02
CA GLU A 817 -20.59 2.22 -16.11
C GLU A 817 -19.59 1.98 -17.25
N VAL A 818 -20.06 2.14 -18.49
CA VAL A 818 -19.24 2.16 -19.70
C VAL A 818 -19.44 3.49 -20.42
N ARG A 819 -18.34 4.20 -20.70
CA ARG A 819 -18.34 5.47 -21.43
C ARG A 819 -17.63 5.37 -22.77
N GLU A 820 -18.09 6.20 -23.70
CA GLU A 820 -17.48 6.40 -25.02
C GLU A 820 -17.22 5.08 -25.76
N HIS A 821 -18.13 4.10 -25.65
CA HIS A 821 -18.02 2.84 -26.37
C HIS A 821 -18.26 3.08 -27.85
N LYS A 822 -17.16 3.16 -28.62
CA LYS A 822 -17.15 3.66 -29.99
C LYS A 822 -16.72 2.58 -30.98
N LEU A 823 -17.49 2.45 -32.06
CA LEU A 823 -17.12 1.65 -33.21
C LEU A 823 -16.03 2.38 -34.01
N LEU A 824 -14.86 1.77 -34.15
CA LEU A 824 -13.77 2.26 -35.00
C LEU A 824 -13.75 1.51 -36.33
N LYS A 825 -13.85 0.18 -36.26
CA LYS A 825 -13.87 -0.70 -37.43
C LYS A 825 -14.65 -1.97 -37.11
N GLY A 826 -15.66 -2.28 -37.92
CA GLY A 826 -16.47 -3.50 -37.75
C GLY A 826 -15.63 -4.79 -37.76
N VAL A 827 -16.10 -5.78 -37.01
CA VAL A 827 -15.50 -7.13 -36.98
C VAL A 827 -16.39 -8.08 -37.75
N GLU A 828 -16.00 -8.36 -39.00
CA GLU A 828 -16.56 -9.44 -39.82
C GLU A 828 -15.80 -10.75 -39.53
N LEU A 829 -16.52 -11.86 -39.42
CA LEU A 829 -15.90 -13.19 -39.44
C LEU A 829 -15.69 -13.65 -40.90
N LYS A 830 -14.55 -14.29 -41.18
CA LYS A 830 -14.19 -14.78 -42.52
C LYS A 830 -14.23 -16.31 -42.53
N GLY A 831 -14.96 -16.90 -43.48
CA GLY A 831 -15.06 -18.36 -43.68
C GLY A 831 -15.87 -18.67 -44.95
N MET A 832 -15.69 -19.86 -45.54
CA MET A 832 -16.50 -20.31 -46.69
C MET A 832 -17.93 -20.72 -46.26
N ASP A 833 -18.11 -21.14 -45.01
CA ASP A 833 -19.39 -21.38 -44.34
C ASP A 833 -19.48 -20.48 -43.09
N VAL A 834 -20.64 -19.86 -42.88
CA VAL A 834 -20.96 -19.04 -41.70
C VAL A 834 -20.77 -19.84 -40.41
N ARG A 835 -21.05 -21.15 -40.44
CA ARG A 835 -21.03 -22.04 -39.26
C ARG A 835 -19.64 -22.38 -38.74
N ASP A 836 -18.63 -22.28 -39.60
CA ASP A 836 -17.23 -22.64 -39.30
C ASP A 836 -16.31 -21.41 -39.24
N SER A 837 -16.88 -20.21 -39.26
CA SER A 837 -16.11 -18.96 -39.24
C SER A 837 -15.62 -18.63 -37.82
N ALA A 838 -14.32 -18.32 -37.69
CA ALA A 838 -13.69 -17.94 -36.42
C ALA A 838 -12.67 -16.81 -36.60
N ARG A 839 -12.44 -16.05 -35.53
CA ARG A 839 -11.50 -14.93 -35.51
C ARG A 839 -10.91 -14.74 -34.12
N ASN A 840 -9.58 -14.63 -34.04
CA ASN A 840 -8.88 -14.30 -32.81
C ASN A 840 -8.93 -12.79 -32.57
N LEU A 841 -9.25 -12.42 -31.34
CA LEU A 841 -9.33 -11.05 -30.83
C LEU A 841 -8.56 -10.98 -29.51
N GLN A 842 -8.33 -9.77 -29.01
CA GLN A 842 -7.88 -9.56 -27.63
C GLN A 842 -8.58 -8.35 -27.03
N VAL A 843 -8.90 -8.42 -25.75
CA VAL A 843 -9.22 -7.23 -24.96
C VAL A 843 -7.93 -6.74 -24.30
N ARG A 844 -7.57 -5.49 -24.55
CA ARG A 844 -6.45 -4.81 -23.92
C ARG A 844 -6.99 -3.75 -22.98
N ILE A 845 -6.61 -3.79 -21.72
CA ILE A 845 -7.01 -2.80 -20.72
C ILE A 845 -5.77 -2.13 -20.13
N ALA A 846 -5.71 -0.81 -20.23
CA ALA A 846 -4.64 -0.03 -19.62
C ALA A 846 -4.81 -0.01 -18.09
N PRO A 847 -3.71 0.00 -17.31
CA PRO A 847 -3.81 0.12 -15.86
C PRO A 847 -4.49 1.46 -15.50
N PRO A 848 -5.27 1.51 -14.40
CA PRO A 848 -5.95 2.73 -14.02
C PRO A 848 -4.92 3.84 -13.73
N PRO A 849 -5.12 5.06 -14.27
CA PRO A 849 -4.20 6.18 -14.04
C PRO A 849 -4.22 6.70 -12.59
N TYR A 850 -5.30 6.38 -11.85
CA TYR A 850 -5.56 6.68 -10.44
C TYR A 850 -6.64 5.70 -9.96
N GLY A 851 -6.54 5.18 -8.74
CA GLY A 851 -7.55 4.30 -8.16
C GLY A 851 -7.98 4.82 -6.80
N SER A 852 -9.28 5.07 -6.63
CA SER A 852 -9.87 5.42 -5.34
C SER A 852 -10.53 4.18 -4.71
N SER A 853 -10.86 4.25 -3.42
CA SER A 853 -11.61 3.20 -2.71
C SER A 853 -13.08 3.08 -3.15
N GLU A 854 -13.65 4.13 -3.77
CA GLU A 854 -15.04 4.12 -4.26
C GLU A 854 -15.13 3.50 -5.66
N GLY A 855 -14.10 3.68 -6.46
CA GLY A 855 -14.04 3.22 -7.84
C GLY A 855 -12.81 3.69 -8.60
N PHE A 856 -12.60 3.12 -9.78
CA PHE A 856 -11.56 3.53 -10.70
C PHE A 856 -12.01 3.35 -12.13
N GLU A 857 -11.31 4.02 -13.04
CA GLU A 857 -11.60 3.97 -14.47
C GLU A 857 -10.45 3.35 -15.24
N VAL A 858 -10.79 2.51 -16.22
CA VAL A 858 -9.83 1.87 -17.10
C VAL A 858 -10.22 2.06 -18.56
N ALA A 859 -9.24 2.36 -19.40
CA ALA A 859 -9.43 2.41 -20.84
C ALA A 859 -9.28 1.00 -21.41
N ALA A 860 -10.29 0.53 -22.14
CA ALA A 860 -10.30 -0.78 -22.77
C ALA A 860 -10.41 -0.67 -24.31
N SER A 861 -9.71 -1.55 -25.02
CA SER A 861 -9.82 -1.73 -26.46
C SER A 861 -10.03 -3.19 -26.83
N LEU A 862 -10.90 -3.44 -27.81
CA LEU A 862 -11.04 -4.74 -28.48
C LEU A 862 -10.27 -4.69 -29.80
N GLU A 863 -9.31 -5.60 -29.98
CA GLU A 863 -8.34 -5.54 -31.08
C GLU A 863 -8.24 -6.88 -31.81
N SER A 864 -7.80 -6.86 -33.08
CA SER A 864 -7.37 -8.07 -33.79
C SER A 864 -5.97 -7.89 -34.38
N GLU A 865 -5.25 -8.98 -34.51
CA GLU A 865 -3.92 -8.98 -35.10
C GLU A 865 -4.01 -8.87 -36.63
N LEU A 866 -3.29 -7.90 -37.21
CA LEU A 866 -3.15 -7.74 -38.65
C LEU A 866 -1.91 -8.46 -39.19
N ALA A 867 -0.83 -8.42 -38.42
CA ALA A 867 0.46 -9.07 -38.66
C ALA A 867 1.12 -9.31 -37.29
N PRO A 868 2.10 -10.23 -37.16
CA PRO A 868 2.76 -10.53 -35.89
C PRO A 868 3.18 -9.26 -35.13
N GLY A 869 2.57 -9.02 -33.97
CA GLY A 869 2.85 -7.85 -33.12
C GLY A 869 2.20 -6.53 -33.56
N ARG A 870 1.40 -6.51 -34.63
CA ARG A 870 0.67 -5.33 -35.12
C ARG A 870 -0.84 -5.54 -35.02
N PHE A 871 -1.47 -4.79 -34.12
CA PHE A 871 -2.90 -4.89 -33.82
C PHE A 871 -3.70 -3.73 -34.43
N ILE A 872 -4.96 -3.99 -34.79
CA ILE A 872 -5.95 -2.98 -35.20
C ILE A 872 -7.05 -2.92 -34.15
N PRO A 873 -7.35 -1.73 -33.59
CA PRO A 873 -8.47 -1.55 -32.68
C PRO A 873 -9.80 -1.51 -33.46
N HIS A 874 -10.78 -2.24 -32.94
CA HIS A 874 -12.15 -2.34 -33.48
C HIS A 874 -13.14 -1.52 -32.67
N TYR A 875 -13.03 -1.61 -31.35
CA TYR A 875 -13.82 -0.86 -30.38
C TYR A 875 -12.92 -0.32 -29.28
N ARG A 876 -13.34 0.79 -28.66
CA ARG A 876 -12.72 1.36 -27.47
C ARG A 876 -13.79 1.88 -26.53
N CYS A 877 -13.54 1.82 -25.24
CA CYS A 877 -14.39 2.42 -24.21
C CYS A 877 -13.58 2.77 -22.96
N VAL A 878 -14.20 3.49 -22.03
CA VAL A 878 -13.74 3.66 -20.65
C VAL A 878 -14.71 2.93 -19.75
N LEU A 879 -14.21 2.02 -18.91
CA LEU A 879 -14.98 1.26 -17.95
C LEU A 879 -14.77 1.84 -16.57
N ARG A 880 -15.86 2.12 -15.84
CA ARG A 880 -15.82 2.52 -14.44
C ARG A 880 -16.19 1.32 -13.57
N LEU A 881 -15.27 0.97 -12.68
CA LEU A 881 -15.41 -0.11 -11.72
C LEU A 881 -15.63 0.47 -10.33
N GLU A 882 -16.63 -0.03 -9.61
CA GLU A 882 -16.95 0.38 -8.24
C GLU A 882 -17.25 -0.85 -7.37
N GLN A 883 -17.26 -0.65 -6.05
CA GLN A 883 -17.62 -1.73 -5.12
C GLN A 883 -19.14 -1.91 -5.00
N LEU A 884 -19.94 -0.88 -5.27
CA LEU A 884 -21.40 -0.92 -5.21
C LEU A 884 -21.99 -0.47 -6.55
N LEU A 885 -23.18 -0.97 -6.88
CA LEU A 885 -23.94 -0.41 -8.00
C LEU A 885 -24.58 0.92 -7.56
N PRO A 886 -24.72 1.89 -8.47
CA PRO A 886 -25.44 3.12 -8.18
C PRO A 886 -26.90 2.83 -7.77
N ALA A 887 -27.44 3.69 -6.90
CA ALA A 887 -28.85 3.60 -6.52
C ALA A 887 -29.74 3.79 -7.77
N PRO A 888 -30.80 2.97 -7.93
CA PRO A 888 -31.75 3.14 -9.01
C PRO A 888 -32.46 4.49 -8.87
N GLU A 889 -32.73 5.13 -10.01
CA GLU A 889 -33.64 6.27 -10.07
C GLU A 889 -35.04 5.78 -10.43
N HIS A 890 -36.05 6.37 -9.79
CA HIS A 890 -37.44 6.15 -10.15
C HIS A 890 -37.84 7.04 -11.33
N ALA A 891 -38.54 6.49 -12.33
CA ALA A 891 -39.05 7.27 -13.45
C ALA A 891 -40.45 6.83 -13.89
N ASP A 892 -41.29 7.81 -14.22
CA ASP A 892 -42.63 7.56 -14.74
C ASP A 892 -42.60 6.98 -16.17
N ARG A 893 -43.60 6.13 -16.47
CA ARG A 893 -43.78 5.58 -17.82
C ARG A 893 -44.18 6.67 -18.81
N GLN A 894 -43.39 6.82 -19.88
CA GLN A 894 -43.74 7.69 -21.01
C GLN A 894 -44.57 6.94 -22.05
N PHE A 895 -45.65 7.58 -22.52
CA PHE A 895 -46.55 7.02 -23.52
C PHE A 895 -46.40 7.77 -24.84
N HIS A 896 -46.44 7.01 -25.94
CA HIS A 896 -46.33 7.53 -27.30
C HIS A 896 -47.42 6.89 -28.16
N ASP A 897 -48.16 7.66 -28.95
CA ASP A 897 -49.33 7.19 -29.70
C ASP A 897 -49.44 7.71 -31.15
N ASP A 898 -48.48 8.51 -31.64
CA ASP A 898 -48.54 9.09 -33.00
C ASP A 898 -48.46 8.04 -34.12
N LYS A 899 -47.62 7.01 -33.95
CA LYS A 899 -47.49 5.89 -34.91
C LYS A 899 -47.48 4.56 -34.18
N ALA A 900 -48.29 3.62 -34.69
CA ALA A 900 -48.30 2.23 -34.26
C ALA A 900 -47.39 1.37 -35.16
N LEU A 901 -46.59 0.49 -34.55
CA LEU A 901 -45.76 -0.48 -35.25
C LEU A 901 -45.84 -1.83 -34.54
N SER A 902 -46.27 -2.87 -35.24
CA SER A 902 -46.23 -4.24 -34.68
C SER A 902 -44.81 -4.80 -34.69
N THR A 903 -44.45 -5.59 -33.69
CA THR A 903 -43.17 -6.31 -33.64
C THR A 903 -42.98 -7.28 -34.81
N ALA A 904 -44.06 -7.90 -35.31
CA ALA A 904 -44.05 -8.74 -36.51
C ALA A 904 -43.55 -7.97 -37.75
N LYS A 905 -44.04 -6.75 -37.97
CA LYS A 905 -43.56 -5.87 -39.03
C LYS A 905 -42.13 -5.39 -38.78
N ALA A 906 -41.82 -4.99 -37.55
CA ALA A 906 -40.48 -4.52 -37.18
C ALA A 906 -39.39 -5.57 -37.50
N TYR A 907 -39.56 -6.81 -37.03
CA TYR A 907 -38.61 -7.90 -37.26
C TYR A 907 -38.75 -8.58 -38.63
N GLY A 908 -39.95 -8.59 -39.22
CA GLY A 908 -40.20 -9.22 -40.51
C GLY A 908 -39.79 -8.38 -41.72
N GLU A 909 -39.84 -7.05 -41.61
CA GLU A 909 -39.61 -6.14 -42.74
C GLU A 909 -38.46 -5.14 -42.53
N TRP A 910 -38.22 -4.66 -41.30
CA TRP A 910 -37.36 -3.48 -41.08
C TRP A 910 -36.03 -3.78 -40.41
N LEU A 911 -35.97 -4.77 -39.54
CA LEU A 911 -34.77 -5.23 -38.83
C LEU A 911 -34.22 -6.51 -39.46
N PHE A 912 -32.92 -6.74 -39.31
CA PHE A 912 -32.22 -7.94 -39.81
C PHE A 912 -32.00 -9.01 -38.72
N HIS A 913 -32.37 -8.69 -37.48
CA HIS A 913 -32.06 -9.44 -36.27
C HIS A 913 -32.82 -10.78 -36.19
N GLY A 914 -32.08 -11.88 -36.04
CA GLY A 914 -32.64 -13.21 -35.80
C GLY A 914 -33.16 -13.43 -34.37
N PRO A 915 -33.77 -14.59 -34.08
CA PRO A 915 -34.58 -14.84 -32.89
C PRO A 915 -33.99 -14.47 -31.52
N ARG A 916 -32.67 -14.61 -31.30
CA ARG A 916 -31.98 -14.28 -30.04
C ARG A 916 -31.91 -12.79 -29.76
N PHE A 917 -31.91 -11.96 -30.82
CA PHE A 917 -31.96 -10.50 -30.73
C PHE A 917 -33.40 -9.96 -30.77
N GLN A 918 -34.41 -10.81 -31.00
CA GLN A 918 -35.82 -10.45 -30.95
C GLN A 918 -36.32 -10.38 -29.51
N VAL A 919 -35.79 -9.40 -28.76
CA VAL A 919 -36.11 -9.19 -27.34
C VAL A 919 -37.15 -8.11 -27.10
N ILE A 920 -37.52 -7.34 -28.13
CA ILE A 920 -38.65 -6.40 -28.09
C ILE A 920 -39.95 -7.21 -28.25
N GLU A 921 -40.67 -7.44 -27.15
CA GLU A 921 -41.90 -8.24 -27.16
C GLU A 921 -43.10 -7.44 -27.69
N LYS A 922 -43.13 -6.14 -27.39
CA LYS A 922 -44.20 -5.23 -27.81
C LYS A 922 -43.65 -3.82 -27.97
N ILE A 923 -44.06 -3.12 -29.02
CA ILE A 923 -43.83 -1.68 -29.18
C ILE A 923 -45.12 -0.99 -28.78
N ASP A 924 -45.06 -0.14 -27.76
CA ASP A 924 -46.23 0.54 -27.20
C ASP A 924 -46.68 1.71 -28.09
N GLY A 925 -45.72 2.39 -28.72
CA GLY A 925 -45.94 3.36 -29.79
C GLY A 925 -44.72 4.25 -30.03
N LEU A 926 -44.76 5.06 -31.09
CA LEU A 926 -43.69 5.98 -31.47
C LEU A 926 -44.24 7.40 -31.65
N SER A 927 -43.44 8.41 -31.30
CA SER A 927 -43.68 9.85 -31.49
C SER A 927 -42.42 10.53 -32.05
N PRO A 928 -42.47 11.78 -32.54
CA PRO A 928 -41.27 12.54 -32.89
C PRO A 928 -40.27 12.71 -31.73
N GLN A 929 -40.73 12.61 -30.48
CA GLN A 929 -39.94 12.78 -29.26
C GLN A 929 -39.33 11.47 -28.74
N GLY A 930 -39.85 10.30 -29.14
CA GLY A 930 -39.41 9.03 -28.56
C GLY A 930 -40.28 7.82 -28.90
N ALA A 931 -40.01 6.70 -28.25
CA ALA A 931 -40.75 5.46 -28.37
C ALA A 931 -40.73 4.65 -27.06
N GLY A 932 -41.77 3.86 -26.83
CA GLY A 932 -41.88 2.95 -25.67
C GLY A 932 -42.02 1.51 -26.12
N ALA A 933 -41.44 0.57 -25.37
CA ALA A 933 -41.55 -0.85 -25.66
C ALA A 933 -41.44 -1.74 -24.41
N SER A 934 -42.04 -2.93 -24.47
CA SER A 934 -41.81 -4.01 -23.52
C SER A 934 -40.71 -4.92 -24.05
N VAL A 935 -39.71 -5.22 -23.21
CA VAL A 935 -38.53 -6.01 -23.57
C VAL A 935 -38.28 -7.12 -22.55
N ARG A 936 -37.57 -8.17 -22.99
CA ARG A 936 -37.13 -9.27 -22.12
C ARG A 936 -35.61 -9.34 -22.01
N SER A 937 -35.09 -9.72 -20.84
CA SER A 937 -33.66 -10.00 -20.68
C SER A 937 -33.26 -11.33 -21.32
N THR A 938 -31.96 -11.47 -21.58
CA THR A 938 -31.33 -12.65 -22.15
C THR A 938 -30.37 -13.29 -21.15
N ARG A 939 -29.91 -14.51 -21.44
CA ARG A 939 -28.90 -15.21 -20.62
C ARG A 939 -27.81 -15.87 -21.47
N PRO A 940 -26.59 -16.04 -20.94
CA PRO A 940 -25.49 -16.73 -21.63
C PRO A 940 -25.87 -18.09 -22.22
N ALA A 941 -26.57 -18.92 -21.45
CA ALA A 941 -27.01 -20.25 -21.88
C ALA A 941 -27.88 -20.25 -23.16
N GLN A 942 -28.56 -19.14 -23.46
CA GLN A 942 -29.39 -19.01 -24.67
C GLN A 942 -28.54 -18.63 -25.90
N TRP A 943 -27.42 -17.95 -25.69
CA TRP A 943 -26.57 -17.34 -26.72
C TRP A 943 -25.34 -18.19 -27.08
N LEU A 944 -24.94 -19.11 -26.20
CA LEU A 944 -23.71 -19.91 -26.33
C LEU A 944 -23.99 -21.42 -26.47
N ALA A 945 -23.04 -22.16 -27.05
CA ALA A 945 -23.19 -23.60 -27.32
C ALA A 945 -22.69 -24.53 -26.21
N ASP A 946 -21.76 -24.06 -25.38
CA ASP A 946 -21.04 -24.79 -24.34
C ASP A 946 -21.79 -24.86 -22.99
N GLY A 947 -23.00 -24.33 -22.91
CA GLY A 947 -23.82 -24.43 -21.70
C GLY A 947 -23.20 -23.73 -20.49
N ALA A 948 -22.63 -22.53 -20.69
CA ALA A 948 -22.28 -21.62 -19.60
C ALA A 948 -23.47 -21.49 -18.63
N GLY A 949 -23.38 -22.12 -17.45
CA GLY A 949 -24.49 -22.44 -16.54
C GLY A 949 -25.33 -21.27 -15.99
N GLU A 950 -25.55 -21.21 -14.67
CA GLU A 950 -26.38 -20.18 -14.00
C GLU A 950 -25.77 -18.76 -13.98
N GLN A 951 -24.77 -18.47 -14.84
CA GLN A 951 -24.11 -17.16 -14.86
C GLN A 951 -24.96 -16.09 -15.55
N ASP A 952 -24.93 -14.86 -15.04
CA ASP A 952 -25.62 -13.69 -15.60
C ASP A 952 -24.64 -12.76 -16.33
N TRP A 953 -25.14 -11.98 -17.28
CA TRP A 953 -24.38 -10.95 -18.02
C TRP A 953 -23.90 -9.80 -17.10
N VAL A 954 -22.79 -9.14 -17.45
CA VAL A 954 -22.43 -7.85 -16.84
C VAL A 954 -23.39 -6.78 -17.35
N PHE A 955 -23.44 -6.57 -18.66
CA PHE A 955 -24.48 -5.83 -19.37
C PHE A 955 -25.17 -6.77 -20.36
N ASP A 956 -26.50 -6.82 -20.34
CA ASP A 956 -27.25 -7.71 -21.24
C ASP A 956 -27.10 -7.26 -22.71
N PRO A 957 -26.40 -8.03 -23.56
CA PRO A 957 -26.13 -7.63 -24.94
C PRO A 957 -27.41 -7.58 -25.79
N GLY A 958 -28.45 -8.35 -25.44
CA GLY A 958 -29.74 -8.29 -26.11
C GLY A 958 -30.47 -6.98 -25.83
N LEU A 959 -30.45 -6.49 -24.58
CA LEU A 959 -31.07 -5.21 -24.21
C LEU A 959 -30.31 -4.02 -24.79
N LEU A 960 -28.98 -4.04 -24.74
CA LEU A 960 -28.14 -3.02 -25.37
C LEU A 960 -28.41 -2.91 -26.88
N ASP A 961 -28.58 -4.05 -27.55
CA ASP A 961 -28.91 -4.09 -28.96
C ASP A 961 -30.36 -3.64 -29.23
N ALA A 962 -31.32 -3.98 -28.36
CA ALA A 962 -32.71 -3.50 -28.44
C ALA A 962 -32.81 -1.97 -28.41
N ALA A 963 -31.95 -1.29 -27.66
CA ALA A 963 -31.84 0.17 -27.67
C ALA A 963 -31.43 0.70 -29.05
N ALA A 964 -30.45 0.06 -29.70
CA ALA A 964 -30.03 0.40 -31.06
C ALA A 964 -31.12 0.05 -32.10
N GLN A 965 -31.83 -1.08 -31.93
CA GLN A 965 -32.99 -1.44 -32.73
C GLN A 965 -34.09 -0.37 -32.61
N MET A 966 -34.34 0.20 -31.43
CA MET A 966 -35.35 1.25 -31.28
C MET A 966 -34.96 2.54 -32.01
N ALA A 967 -33.69 2.94 -31.97
CA ALA A 967 -33.20 4.06 -32.78
C ALA A 967 -33.39 3.81 -34.30
N TRP A 968 -33.14 2.57 -34.76
CA TRP A 968 -33.41 2.15 -36.13
C TRP A 968 -34.90 2.25 -36.47
N LEU A 969 -35.78 1.67 -35.64
CA LEU A 969 -37.23 1.68 -35.87
C LEU A 969 -37.81 3.10 -35.89
N TRP A 970 -37.34 3.95 -34.98
CA TRP A 970 -37.71 5.37 -34.96
C TRP A 970 -37.28 6.07 -36.25
N SER A 971 -36.02 5.89 -36.65
CA SER A 971 -35.47 6.47 -37.89
C SER A 971 -36.25 5.99 -39.12
N ARG A 972 -36.57 4.69 -39.20
CA ARG A 972 -37.34 4.12 -40.30
C ARG A 972 -38.76 4.70 -40.35
N ALA A 973 -39.41 4.85 -39.20
CA ALA A 973 -40.76 5.37 -39.12
C ALA A 973 -40.87 6.85 -39.50
N TYR A 974 -39.86 7.68 -39.20
CA TYR A 974 -39.92 9.14 -39.37
C TYR A 974 -39.07 9.70 -40.51
N ARG A 975 -38.01 9.00 -40.92
CA ARG A 975 -37.09 9.42 -41.98
C ARG A 975 -37.03 8.45 -43.16
N ASP A 976 -37.66 7.28 -43.07
CA ASP A 976 -37.53 6.19 -44.05
C ASP A 976 -36.07 5.71 -44.21
N GLU A 977 -35.27 5.83 -43.16
CA GLU A 977 -33.85 5.45 -43.13
C GLU A 977 -33.58 4.47 -41.98
N SER A 978 -32.81 3.43 -42.26
CA SER A 978 -32.25 2.52 -41.26
C SER A 978 -31.02 3.13 -40.58
N ALA A 979 -30.75 2.75 -39.33
CA ALA A 979 -29.66 3.33 -38.54
C ALA A 979 -28.85 2.27 -37.78
N LEU A 980 -27.51 2.34 -37.88
CA LEU A 980 -26.60 1.44 -37.16
C LEU A 980 -25.92 2.15 -35.98
N PRO A 981 -25.70 1.46 -34.84
CA PRO A 981 -25.06 2.08 -33.68
C PRO A 981 -23.58 2.39 -33.99
N ALA A 982 -23.18 3.63 -33.72
CA ALA A 982 -21.81 4.10 -33.87
C ALA A 982 -21.12 4.34 -32.52
N ARG A 983 -21.88 4.80 -31.52
CA ARG A 983 -21.36 5.07 -30.17
C ARG A 983 -22.43 4.93 -29.09
N PHE A 984 -22.07 4.30 -27.98
CA PHE A 984 -22.83 4.40 -26.73
C PHE A 984 -22.09 5.41 -25.84
N GLY A 985 -22.70 6.56 -25.58
CA GLY A 985 -22.04 7.66 -24.85
C GLY A 985 -21.76 7.31 -23.40
N ARG A 986 -22.78 6.92 -22.64
CA ARG A 986 -22.66 6.45 -21.27
C ARG A 986 -23.71 5.38 -20.99
N VAL A 987 -23.30 4.21 -20.52
CA VAL A 987 -24.18 3.09 -20.15
C VAL A 987 -24.00 2.84 -18.67
N VAL A 988 -25.07 2.85 -17.87
CA VAL A 988 -25.01 2.64 -16.42
C VAL A 988 -25.93 1.48 -16.03
N ARG A 989 -25.46 0.61 -15.14
CA ARG A 989 -26.24 -0.50 -14.58
C ARG A 989 -26.54 -0.27 -13.10
N TYR A 990 -27.80 -0.50 -12.70
CA TYR A 990 -28.28 -0.26 -11.33
C TYR A 990 -28.67 -1.55 -10.58
N ARG A 991 -28.59 -2.71 -11.23
CA ARG A 991 -28.94 -4.03 -10.66
C ARG A 991 -27.90 -5.08 -11.02
N GLU A 992 -27.62 -6.02 -10.10
CA GLU A 992 -26.75 -7.16 -10.39
C GLU A 992 -27.39 -8.12 -11.38
N ARG A 993 -28.70 -8.34 -11.24
CA ARG A 993 -29.49 -9.22 -12.08
C ARG A 993 -30.62 -8.46 -12.76
N PHE A 994 -30.73 -8.65 -14.07
CA PHE A 994 -31.79 -8.04 -14.86
C PHE A 994 -33.11 -8.81 -14.64
N PRO A 995 -34.24 -8.11 -14.38
CA PRO A 995 -35.56 -8.73 -14.38
C PRO A 995 -35.86 -9.42 -15.72
N GLU A 996 -36.72 -10.44 -15.70
CA GLU A 996 -37.08 -11.18 -16.91
C GLU A 996 -37.79 -10.28 -17.93
N ARG A 997 -38.63 -9.35 -17.45
CA ARG A 997 -39.36 -8.37 -18.26
C ARG A 997 -39.14 -6.96 -17.73
N MET A 998 -39.01 -6.02 -18.66
CA MET A 998 -38.78 -4.61 -18.40
C MET A 998 -39.52 -3.74 -19.42
N HIS A 999 -39.68 -2.47 -19.09
CA HIS A 999 -40.14 -1.44 -20.02
C HIS A 999 -38.95 -0.59 -20.49
N MET A 1000 -38.76 -0.48 -21.80
CA MET A 1000 -37.74 0.36 -22.43
C MET A 1000 -38.38 1.67 -22.90
N GLN A 1001 -37.83 2.80 -22.44
CA GLN A 1001 -38.16 4.13 -22.93
C GLN A 1001 -37.01 4.66 -23.78
N TYR A 1002 -37.29 5.03 -25.02
CA TYR A 1002 -36.34 5.68 -25.92
C TYR A 1002 -36.75 7.15 -26.09
N THR A 1003 -35.91 8.08 -25.67
CA THR A 1003 -36.12 9.52 -25.84
C THR A 1003 -35.16 10.07 -26.87
N ARG A 1004 -35.67 10.72 -27.91
CA ARG A 1004 -34.86 11.34 -28.96
C ARG A 1004 -34.23 12.64 -28.46
N ILE A 1005 -32.94 12.81 -28.75
CA ILE A 1005 -32.22 14.08 -28.59
C ILE A 1005 -32.10 14.76 -29.96
N ALA A 1006 -32.34 16.07 -30.03
CA ALA A 1006 -32.13 16.83 -31.26
C ALA A 1006 -30.64 16.85 -31.64
N SER A 1007 -30.36 16.72 -32.93
CA SER A 1007 -29.01 16.81 -33.49
C SER A 1007 -29.04 17.64 -34.77
N ASP A 1008 -28.02 18.48 -34.95
CA ASP A 1008 -27.83 19.30 -36.14
C ASP A 1008 -27.22 18.50 -37.31
N ASP A 1009 -26.69 17.31 -37.03
CA ASP A 1009 -26.22 16.38 -38.07
C ASP A 1009 -27.41 15.58 -38.62
N PRO A 1010 -27.79 15.75 -39.90
CA PRO A 1010 -28.94 15.06 -40.47
C PRO A 1010 -28.75 13.55 -40.58
N THR A 1011 -27.51 13.07 -40.57
CA THR A 1011 -27.17 11.64 -40.65
C THR A 1011 -27.13 10.97 -39.28
N LEU A 1012 -27.18 11.73 -38.19
CA LEU A 1012 -27.11 11.22 -36.83
C LEU A 1012 -28.49 11.12 -36.19
N ILE A 1013 -28.74 9.97 -35.58
CA ILE A 1013 -29.87 9.72 -34.67
C ILE A 1013 -29.28 9.56 -33.27
N ARG A 1014 -29.62 10.51 -32.39
CA ARG A 1014 -29.19 10.50 -30.99
C ARG A 1014 -30.39 10.29 -30.07
N GLY A 1015 -30.24 9.43 -29.06
CA GLY A 1015 -31.26 9.26 -28.04
C GLY A 1015 -30.72 8.79 -26.68
N ASN A 1016 -31.54 8.95 -25.65
CA ASN A 1016 -31.36 8.33 -24.34
C ASN A 1016 -32.32 7.14 -24.21
N VAL A 1017 -31.88 6.09 -23.53
CA VAL A 1017 -32.69 4.90 -23.28
C VAL A 1017 -32.69 4.58 -21.80
N LEU A 1018 -33.86 4.31 -21.25
CA LEU A 1018 -34.03 3.90 -19.86
C LEU A 1018 -34.81 2.58 -19.80
N PHE A 1019 -34.26 1.59 -19.10
CA PHE A 1019 -34.91 0.31 -18.83
C PHE A 1019 -35.46 0.32 -17.41
N LEU A 1020 -36.77 0.16 -17.27
CA LEU A 1020 -37.49 0.18 -16.01
C LEU A 1020 -38.06 -1.19 -15.67
N ASP A 1021 -38.06 -1.54 -14.39
CA ASP A 1021 -38.82 -2.70 -13.91
C ASP A 1021 -40.33 -2.39 -13.77
N ASP A 1022 -41.09 -3.35 -13.26
CA ASP A 1022 -42.53 -3.18 -13.04
C ASP A 1022 -42.87 -2.15 -11.94
N ALA A 1023 -41.93 -1.85 -11.05
CA ALA A 1023 -42.08 -0.82 -10.03
C ALA A 1023 -41.70 0.59 -10.52
N GLY A 1024 -41.17 0.73 -11.75
CA GLY A 1024 -40.72 2.01 -12.29
C GLY A 1024 -39.30 2.39 -11.89
N GLU A 1025 -38.53 1.44 -11.34
CA GLU A 1025 -37.14 1.66 -10.96
C GLU A 1025 -36.19 1.39 -12.13
N ALA A 1026 -35.18 2.23 -12.29
CA ALA A 1026 -34.14 2.06 -13.29
C ALA A 1026 -33.33 0.77 -13.05
N VAL A 1027 -33.23 -0.05 -14.10
CA VAL A 1027 -32.38 -1.26 -14.15
C VAL A 1027 -31.08 -0.95 -14.90
N MET A 1028 -31.18 -0.24 -16.02
CA MET A 1028 -30.07 0.18 -16.86
C MET A 1028 -30.45 1.46 -17.62
N SER A 1029 -29.47 2.34 -17.84
CA SER A 1029 -29.64 3.54 -18.68
C SER A 1029 -28.55 3.62 -19.73
N ILE A 1030 -28.89 4.24 -20.86
CA ILE A 1030 -27.97 4.57 -21.95
C ILE A 1030 -28.19 6.04 -22.27
N GLU A 1031 -27.19 6.87 -22.05
CA GLU A 1031 -27.19 8.27 -22.44
C GLU A 1031 -26.40 8.45 -23.73
N GLN A 1032 -26.95 9.27 -24.63
CA GLN A 1032 -26.34 9.61 -25.92
C GLN A 1032 -25.96 8.38 -26.76
N LEU A 1033 -26.93 7.51 -27.03
CA LEU A 1033 -26.83 6.50 -28.06
C LEU A 1033 -26.83 7.17 -29.43
N ASP A 1034 -25.71 7.08 -30.13
CA ASP A 1034 -25.49 7.65 -31.45
C ASP A 1034 -25.57 6.55 -32.52
N SER A 1035 -26.51 6.71 -33.44
CA SER A 1035 -26.71 5.82 -34.59
C SER A 1035 -26.61 6.60 -35.90
N ILE A 1036 -25.88 6.06 -36.87
CA ILE A 1036 -25.74 6.66 -38.21
C ILE A 1036 -26.87 6.14 -39.08
N ALA A 1037 -27.72 7.05 -39.56
CA ALA A 1037 -28.87 6.77 -40.42
C ALA A 1037 -28.54 7.03 -41.90
N SER A 1038 -29.03 6.15 -42.76
CA SER A 1038 -28.97 6.34 -44.21
C SER A 1038 -29.98 5.44 -44.92
N ALA A 1039 -30.59 5.96 -46.00
CA ALA A 1039 -31.45 5.16 -46.87
C ALA A 1039 -30.73 3.93 -47.47
N ALA A 1040 -29.41 3.97 -47.65
CA ALA A 1040 -28.64 2.83 -48.17
C ALA A 1040 -28.66 1.62 -47.20
N LEU A 1041 -28.84 1.86 -45.90
CA LEU A 1041 -28.92 0.81 -44.88
C LEU A 1041 -30.27 0.09 -44.89
N ASN A 1042 -31.29 0.61 -45.59
CA ASN A 1042 -32.61 -0.01 -45.69
C ASN A 1042 -32.57 -1.42 -46.29
N ARG A 1043 -31.56 -1.70 -47.14
CA ARG A 1043 -31.35 -3.01 -47.77
C ARG A 1043 -31.15 -4.16 -46.77
N PHE A 1044 -30.76 -3.83 -45.53
CA PHE A 1044 -30.58 -4.82 -44.49
C PHE A 1044 -31.90 -5.26 -43.84
N GLY A 1045 -32.97 -4.48 -43.97
CA GLY A 1045 -34.25 -4.80 -43.34
C GLY A 1045 -34.92 -6.05 -43.94
N GLY A 1046 -35.47 -6.90 -43.08
CA GLY A 1046 -36.30 -8.04 -43.46
C GLY A 1046 -35.61 -9.38 -43.24
N THR A 1047 -36.05 -10.14 -42.25
CA THR A 1047 -35.55 -11.50 -41.92
C THR A 1047 -36.03 -12.58 -42.91
N ALA A 1048 -36.73 -12.21 -43.99
CA ALA A 1048 -37.46 -13.12 -44.88
C ALA A 1048 -36.95 -13.18 -46.33
N GLN A 1049 -35.68 -12.88 -46.62
CA GLN A 1049 -35.11 -13.09 -47.97
C GLN A 1049 -34.31 -14.39 -48.16
N GLU A 1050 -34.15 -15.24 -47.14
CA GLU A 1050 -33.36 -16.49 -47.29
C GLU A 1050 -34.17 -17.80 -47.24
N ALA A 1051 -35.51 -17.76 -47.27
CA ALA A 1051 -36.31 -19.00 -47.34
C ALA A 1051 -36.71 -19.44 -48.77
N SER A 1052 -36.34 -18.72 -49.84
CA SER A 1052 -36.83 -19.01 -51.21
C SER A 1052 -35.78 -19.46 -52.23
N HIS A 1053 -34.55 -19.84 -51.83
CA HIS A 1053 -33.51 -20.29 -52.78
C HIS A 1053 -32.99 -21.72 -52.57
N VAL A 1054 -33.71 -22.60 -51.85
CA VAL A 1054 -33.43 -24.05 -51.78
C VAL A 1054 -34.50 -24.90 -52.49
N ALA A 1055 -35.22 -24.32 -53.44
CA ALA A 1055 -36.08 -25.07 -54.37
C ALA A 1055 -36.02 -24.47 -55.78
N ALA A 1056 -34.86 -24.58 -56.43
CA ALA A 1056 -34.71 -24.60 -57.89
C ALA A 1056 -33.40 -25.31 -58.24
#